data_AF-A0A812QLW8-F1
#
_entry.id   AF-A0A812QLW8-F1
#
_cell.length_a   1.000
_cell.length_b   1.000
_cell.length_c   1.000
_cell.angle_alpha   90.00
_cell.angle_beta   90.00
_cell.angle_gamma   90.00
#
_symmetry.space_group_name_H-M   'P 1'
#
loop_
_entity.id
_entity.type
_entity.pdbx_description
1 polymer ?
#
loop_
_entity_poly.entity_id
_entity_poly.type
_entity_poly.pdbx_seq_one_letter_code
_entity_poly.pdbx_strand_id
1 'polypeptide(L)'
;MSGLARSWGWFTQQVWRQGASQPQLADFLCPFTKELMKDPVTAEDNFNYERSSIEKWILVEKKGTSPQTGKRMGSTLQPNKDLKSAIDRYTAAHQDESGTERLEGVIEWPSHGLQDPETRTLSMGPAASGSASAGDAGDRPERPHKRPRRDWRLSTHAPVSSMAEAMSKFFLELDPMRDLLQEVLEGWTPPRIIVLGDESTGKSTILEQLANIPIFPRKRRFCTRLAVHVRLRRTPEVSQAFLSVYKMQDGKEVAEAAPKEIPQENGWLIVQEEMMRLSEENGVQGIVADKFLVVEIKHPAVPSIDLVDLPGIVGSPADKEKEISRIIDQQLAYDEARGCHDMFLAVVPASGDVRPSTNMAMRIVQNHMLEERTIGVFSKVDQCADSQVLRALVLNESTSDEDSPESLGRISLKSWVACMLKPPQEKHLVVHNFERLFVQHGNELEFFQQGDEHLKRLLEKDVAGMGCLAQHLEKAYCSYLQNTWKTAAMTKVLNKLDEKEFEFKQLGVVEEQKKTRLAKKEVEHRFKDSPKLPVGQLYSAFLSTILADFSAELRARLAELDGLSCSPGQLANSLQQARQDLENIFAEATGKVFSHFVPSLEKMLLAEITLDESVPATDGFIAKVVDTVRTRMRTKGQPRAVVRKVMRDTEFIQLCQYKDFTKQVMKACRELFEKAVQELKEKSRELLASLLKVDLGSPYLRGAVDKGEGLVTMSCDASGFADVAETMFAMTIPGASKLQALHQGATVGAECDEARAKARALKDELKQMCLARDGIKRALFTEEEFQDFQQSCLSA
;
A
#
# COMPACT_ATOMS: atom_id res chain seq x y z
N MET A 1 32.84 19.49 25.90
CA MET A 1 31.87 19.53 24.79
C MET A 1 30.74 20.51 25.13
N SER A 2 31.03 21.81 25.18
CA SER A 2 30.12 22.86 25.68
C SER A 2 29.94 24.03 24.69
N GLY A 3 30.25 23.82 23.41
CA GLY A 3 30.24 24.87 22.38
C GLY A 3 29.22 24.72 21.24
N LEU A 4 28.50 23.60 21.13
CA LEU A 4 27.61 23.31 19.99
C LEU A 4 26.10 23.39 20.31
N ALA A 5 25.73 23.66 21.57
CA ALA A 5 24.32 23.78 21.99
C ALA A 5 23.70 25.17 21.75
N ARG A 6 24.47 26.16 21.26
CA ARG A 6 23.99 27.54 21.07
C ARG A 6 23.59 27.90 19.63
N SER A 7 23.93 27.09 18.62
CA SER A 7 23.54 27.36 17.22
C SER A 7 22.26 26.65 16.77
N TRP A 8 21.78 25.63 17.50
CA TRP A 8 20.51 24.96 17.21
C TRP A 8 19.28 25.70 17.75
N GLY A 9 19.45 26.55 18.76
CA GLY A 9 18.35 27.37 19.31
C GLY A 9 17.88 28.50 18.39
N TRP A 10 18.70 28.93 17.42
CA TRP A 10 18.33 29.97 16.45
C TRP A 10 17.61 29.39 15.22
N PHE A 11 17.90 28.12 14.86
CA PHE A 11 17.26 27.42 13.76
C PHE A 11 15.87 26.89 14.14
N THR A 12 15.67 26.49 15.41
CA THR A 12 14.36 26.06 15.93
C THR A 12 13.37 27.23 16.11
N GLN A 13 13.84 28.47 16.25
CA GLN A 13 12.98 29.67 16.27
C GLN A 13 12.43 30.06 14.89
N GLN A 14 13.11 29.71 13.78
CA GLN A 14 12.60 29.98 12.44
C GLN A 14 11.60 28.93 11.94
N VAL A 15 11.70 27.67 12.37
CA VAL A 15 10.74 26.62 11.98
C VAL A 15 9.36 26.86 12.62
N TRP A 16 9.33 27.50 13.80
CA TRP A 16 8.10 27.99 14.43
C TRP A 16 7.43 29.18 13.70
N ARG A 17 8.06 29.77 12.66
CA ARG A 17 7.37 30.73 11.78
C ARG A 17 6.50 30.09 10.70
N GLN A 18 6.61 28.78 10.45
CA GLN A 18 5.93 28.12 9.33
C GLN A 18 5.11 26.87 9.69
N GLY A 19 5.25 26.32 10.91
CA GLY A 19 4.73 24.98 11.23
C GLY A 19 3.57 24.88 12.24
N ALA A 20 3.26 25.94 12.96
CA ALA A 20 2.03 26.09 13.73
C ALA A 20 1.33 27.32 13.16
N SER A 21 0.04 27.22 12.84
CA SER A 21 -0.72 28.45 12.59
C SER A 21 -0.81 29.21 13.92
N GLN A 22 0.21 30.00 14.26
CA GLN A 22 -0.05 31.30 14.87
C GLN A 22 -1.09 32.01 14.00
N PRO A 23 -1.96 32.87 14.57
CA PRO A 23 -2.85 33.69 13.75
C PRO A 23 -2.02 34.32 12.63
N GLN A 24 -2.36 34.00 11.38
CA GLN A 24 -1.63 34.57 10.26
C GLN A 24 -1.90 36.08 10.30
N LEU A 25 -0.94 36.91 9.88
CA LEU A 25 -1.18 38.36 9.79
C LEU A 25 -2.51 38.64 9.08
N ALA A 26 -2.83 37.84 8.06
CA ALA A 26 -4.10 37.82 7.32
C ALA A 26 -5.36 37.77 8.21
N ASP A 27 -5.34 37.08 9.34
CA ASP A 27 -6.46 36.96 10.30
C ASP A 27 -6.70 38.25 11.08
N PHE A 28 -5.68 39.13 11.13
CA PHE A 28 -5.74 40.46 11.74
C PHE A 28 -5.90 41.58 10.71
N LEU A 29 -5.83 41.26 9.41
CA LEU A 29 -6.07 42.23 8.35
C LEU A 29 -7.55 42.41 8.12
N CYS A 30 -7.97 43.66 7.92
CA CYS A 30 -9.30 43.94 7.47
C CYS A 30 -9.50 43.32 6.07
N PRO A 31 -10.52 42.48 5.84
CA PRO A 31 -10.75 41.82 4.56
C PRO A 31 -10.96 42.80 3.41
N PHE A 32 -11.35 44.04 3.72
CA PHE A 32 -11.60 45.14 2.80
C PHE A 32 -10.36 46.00 2.52
N THR A 33 -9.66 46.49 3.55
CA THR A 33 -8.48 47.36 3.35
C THR A 33 -7.18 46.61 3.19
N LYS A 34 -7.14 45.32 3.58
CA LYS A 34 -5.94 44.49 3.67
C LYS A 34 -4.86 45.05 4.62
N GLU A 35 -5.25 45.95 5.52
CA GLU A 35 -4.40 46.52 6.57
C GLU A 35 -4.79 45.97 7.94
N LEU A 36 -3.86 45.99 8.90
CA LEU A 36 -4.10 45.54 10.27
C LEU A 36 -5.25 46.35 10.91
N MET A 37 -6.23 45.66 11.48
CA MET A 37 -7.38 46.31 12.12
C MET A 37 -6.93 46.98 13.43
N LYS A 38 -7.10 48.30 13.52
CA LYS A 38 -6.80 49.09 14.74
C LYS A 38 -8.02 49.17 15.65
N ASP A 39 -9.21 49.18 15.05
CA ASP A 39 -10.47 49.13 15.77
C ASP A 39 -11.43 48.12 15.12
N PRO A 40 -11.20 46.81 15.35
CA PRO A 40 -11.99 45.76 14.72
C PRO A 40 -13.46 45.81 15.17
N VAL A 41 -14.36 45.72 14.20
CA VAL A 41 -15.82 45.59 14.40
C VAL A 41 -16.35 44.39 13.64
N THR A 42 -17.28 43.67 14.25
CA THR A 42 -18.03 42.60 13.60
C THR A 42 -19.30 43.18 12.99
N ALA A 43 -19.53 42.92 11.71
CA ALA A 43 -20.74 43.33 11.02
C ALA A 43 -21.77 42.19 10.93
N GLU A 44 -22.99 42.46 10.46
CA GLU A 44 -24.10 41.47 10.43
C GLU A 44 -23.84 40.26 9.51
N ASP A 45 -22.87 40.33 8.61
CA ASP A 45 -22.39 39.22 7.78
C ASP A 45 -21.42 38.29 8.54
N ASN A 46 -21.16 38.57 9.82
CA ASN A 46 -20.24 37.89 10.73
C ASN A 46 -18.75 37.99 10.35
N PHE A 47 -18.38 38.94 9.49
CA PHE A 47 -16.98 39.26 9.22
C PHE A 47 -16.48 40.43 10.10
N ASN A 48 -15.18 40.43 10.39
CA ASN A 48 -14.53 41.51 11.11
C ASN A 48 -13.92 42.51 10.12
N TYR A 49 -14.15 43.79 10.34
CA TYR A 49 -13.62 44.87 9.53
C TYR A 49 -12.99 45.95 10.42
N GLU A 50 -12.10 46.75 9.84
CA GLU A 50 -11.71 48.02 10.46
C GLU A 50 -12.93 48.95 10.50
N ARG A 51 -13.28 49.46 11.69
CA ARG A 51 -14.48 50.29 11.93
C ARG A 51 -14.64 51.38 10.88
N SER A 52 -13.60 52.18 10.70
CA SER A 52 -13.61 53.33 9.80
C SER A 52 -13.92 52.95 8.35
N SER A 53 -13.55 51.74 7.96
CA SER A 53 -13.70 51.24 6.59
C SER A 53 -15.10 50.72 6.30
N ILE A 54 -15.66 49.92 7.21
CA ILE A 54 -17.01 49.37 7.03
C ILE A 54 -18.09 50.43 7.29
N GLU A 55 -17.85 51.39 8.19
CA GLU A 55 -18.74 52.54 8.38
C GLU A 55 -18.82 53.39 7.11
N LYS A 56 -17.69 53.62 6.43
CA LYS A 56 -17.67 54.31 5.13
C LYS A 56 -18.45 53.53 4.06
N TRP A 57 -18.27 52.22 3.98
CA TRP A 57 -18.96 51.35 3.02
C TRP A 57 -20.49 51.37 3.20
N ILE A 58 -20.96 51.23 4.45
CA ILE A 58 -22.38 51.10 4.75
C ILE A 58 -23.09 52.46 4.84
N LEU A 59 -22.47 53.43 5.53
CA LEU A 59 -23.13 54.70 5.87
C LEU A 59 -22.85 55.81 4.84
N VAL A 60 -21.63 55.88 4.32
CA VAL A 60 -21.21 56.95 3.38
C VAL A 60 -21.51 56.56 1.93
N GLU A 61 -21.16 55.33 1.53
CA GLU A 61 -21.41 54.83 0.17
C GLU A 61 -22.80 54.21 -0.01
N LYS A 62 -23.60 54.10 1.06
CA LYS A 62 -24.96 53.51 1.10
C LYS A 62 -25.06 52.11 0.47
N LYS A 63 -23.97 51.34 0.50
CA LYS A 63 -23.96 49.95 0.02
C LYS A 63 -24.39 49.04 1.16
N GLY A 64 -25.67 48.69 1.19
CA GLY A 64 -26.24 47.75 2.16
C GLY A 64 -25.94 46.29 1.84
N THR A 65 -24.71 45.98 1.42
CA THR A 65 -24.27 44.64 0.98
C THR A 65 -22.90 44.30 1.56
N SER A 66 -22.71 43.04 1.96
CA SER A 66 -21.45 42.49 2.48
C SER A 66 -20.29 42.67 1.49
N PRO A 67 -19.18 43.32 1.91
CA PRO A 67 -17.96 43.42 1.11
C PRO A 67 -17.35 42.07 0.72
N GLN A 68 -17.58 41.02 1.52
CA GLN A 68 -17.03 39.68 1.30
C GLN A 68 -17.95 38.78 0.47
N THR A 69 -19.26 38.88 0.68
CA THR A 69 -20.23 37.91 0.10
C THR A 69 -21.16 38.51 -0.95
N GLY A 70 -21.21 39.84 -1.09
CA GLY A 70 -22.10 40.57 -2.01
C GLY A 70 -23.59 40.54 -1.63
N LYS A 71 -23.97 39.85 -0.55
CA LYS A 71 -25.37 39.71 -0.08
C LYS A 71 -25.81 40.94 0.72
N ARG A 72 -27.12 41.24 0.73
CA ARG A 72 -27.65 42.37 1.53
C ARG A 72 -27.38 42.17 3.03
N MET A 73 -26.92 43.22 3.69
CA MET A 73 -26.65 43.27 5.14
C MET A 73 -27.16 44.59 5.72
N GLY A 74 -27.53 44.61 7.01
CA GLY A 74 -27.88 45.83 7.72
C GLY A 74 -26.66 46.66 8.12
N SER A 75 -26.90 47.69 8.94
CA SER A 75 -25.88 48.66 9.35
C SER A 75 -25.38 48.48 10.78
N THR A 76 -25.72 47.37 11.43
CA THR A 76 -25.30 47.12 12.82
C THR A 76 -23.85 46.68 12.85
N LEU A 77 -23.03 47.40 13.62
CA LEU A 77 -21.61 47.10 13.83
C LEU A 77 -21.33 46.94 15.33
N GLN A 78 -20.73 45.82 15.71
CA GLN A 78 -20.39 45.53 17.11
C GLN A 78 -18.87 45.63 17.31
N PRO A 79 -18.38 46.44 18.26
CA PRO A 79 -16.95 46.48 18.59
C PRO A 79 -16.44 45.09 19.05
N ASN A 80 -15.37 44.59 18.42
CA ASN A 80 -14.74 43.33 18.78
C ASN A 80 -13.49 43.59 19.64
N LYS A 81 -13.70 43.76 20.95
CA LYS A 81 -12.65 44.11 21.92
C LYS A 81 -11.63 42.98 22.13
N ASP A 82 -12.04 41.75 21.87
CA ASP A 82 -11.22 40.56 22.08
C ASP A 82 -10.26 40.36 20.91
N LEU A 83 -10.74 40.55 19.67
CA LEU A 83 -9.87 40.64 18.50
C LEU A 83 -8.91 41.83 18.62
N LYS A 84 -9.37 42.96 19.15
CA LYS A 84 -8.49 44.11 19.43
C LYS A 84 -7.39 43.73 20.43
N SER A 85 -7.74 43.06 21.53
CA SER A 85 -6.78 42.60 22.54
C SER A 85 -5.85 41.49 22.01
N ALA A 86 -6.30 40.69 21.05
CA ALA A 86 -5.47 39.71 20.35
C ALA A 86 -4.47 40.39 19.39
N ILE A 87 -4.93 41.37 18.61
CA ILE A 87 -4.09 42.20 17.73
C ILE A 87 -3.07 42.99 18.56
N ASP A 88 -3.46 43.56 19.69
CA ASP A 88 -2.56 44.29 20.58
C ASP A 88 -1.48 43.37 21.17
N ARG A 89 -1.86 42.16 21.61
CA ARG A 89 -0.91 41.13 22.08
C ARG A 89 0.04 40.68 20.97
N TYR A 90 -0.48 40.50 19.76
CA TYR A 90 0.32 40.13 18.59
C TYR A 90 1.30 41.24 18.21
N THR A 91 0.84 42.49 18.18
CA THR A 91 1.66 43.66 17.82
C THR A 91 2.73 43.93 18.88
N ALA A 92 2.39 43.81 20.17
CA ALA A 92 3.35 43.96 21.27
C ALA A 92 4.42 42.85 21.30
N ALA A 93 4.07 41.63 20.90
CA ALA A 93 5.02 40.53 20.79
C ALA A 93 5.96 40.63 19.56
N HIS A 94 5.66 41.52 18.61
CA HIS A 94 6.39 41.70 17.34
C HIS A 94 6.99 43.11 17.16
N GLN A 95 7.07 43.92 18.22
CA GLN A 95 7.79 45.22 18.24
C GLN A 95 9.22 45.04 18.76
N ASP A 96 10.24 45.37 17.94
CA ASP A 96 11.64 45.52 18.40
C ASP A 96 11.85 46.91 19.04
N GLU A 97 12.83 47.03 19.95
CA GLU A 97 13.21 48.24 20.73
C GLU A 97 13.60 49.50 19.91
N SER A 98 13.35 49.56 18.60
CA SER A 98 13.61 50.71 17.73
C SER A 98 12.40 51.29 16.98
N GLY A 99 11.19 50.74 17.17
CA GLY A 99 9.96 51.39 16.70
C GLY A 99 9.73 51.43 15.17
N THR A 100 10.34 50.53 14.40
CA THR A 100 10.04 50.34 12.97
C THR A 100 9.43 48.95 12.69
N GLU A 101 8.22 48.92 12.13
CA GLU A 101 7.50 47.71 11.72
C GLU A 101 8.26 46.95 10.61
N ARG A 102 8.48 45.64 10.78
CA ARG A 102 8.88 44.73 9.69
C ARG A 102 7.64 44.24 8.96
N LEU A 103 7.22 44.97 7.93
CA LEU A 103 6.40 44.43 6.85
C LEU A 103 7.33 44.03 5.70
N GLU A 104 7.88 42.80 5.75
CA GLU A 104 8.59 42.23 4.59
C GLU A 104 7.83 40.99 4.08
N GLY A 105 7.33 41.11 2.85
CA GLY A 105 6.66 40.05 2.10
C GLY A 105 5.65 40.55 1.08
N VAL A 106 6.07 41.43 0.15
CA VAL A 106 5.27 41.84 -1.01
C VAL A 106 5.02 40.61 -1.88
N ILE A 107 3.77 40.11 -1.92
CA ILE A 107 3.33 39.15 -2.92
C ILE A 107 2.92 39.94 -4.16
N GLU A 108 3.74 39.90 -5.22
CA GLU A 108 3.32 40.35 -6.56
C GLU A 108 2.29 39.35 -7.13
N TRP A 109 1.13 39.85 -7.55
CA TRP A 109 0.10 39.07 -8.26
C TRP A 109 -0.08 39.59 -9.70
N PRO A 110 -0.22 38.70 -10.70
CA PRO A 110 -0.44 39.08 -12.09
C PRO A 110 -1.85 39.63 -12.31
N SER A 111 -1.95 40.76 -13.00
CA SER A 111 -3.20 41.50 -13.24
C SER A 111 -4.03 40.84 -14.35
N HIS A 112 -5.18 40.25 -14.00
CA HIS A 112 -6.24 39.93 -14.97
C HIS A 112 -7.36 40.98 -14.92
N GLY A 113 -7.38 41.76 -16.01
CA GLY A 113 -8.39 42.66 -16.57
C GLY A 113 -9.76 42.84 -15.90
N LEU A 114 -10.05 44.10 -15.57
CA LEU A 114 -11.28 44.77 -15.96
C LEU A 114 -10.96 46.22 -16.38
N GLN A 115 -11.32 46.56 -17.63
CA GLN A 115 -11.40 47.91 -18.26
C GLN A 115 -12.28 48.84 -17.39
N ASP A 116 -12.20 50.18 -17.33
CA ASP A 116 -11.71 51.31 -18.16
C ASP A 116 -11.96 52.60 -17.28
N PRO A 117 -11.82 53.88 -17.73
CA PRO A 117 -10.78 54.56 -18.52
C PRO A 117 -10.30 55.91 -17.89
N GLU A 118 -9.31 56.54 -18.53
CA GLU A 118 -8.90 57.97 -18.46
C GLU A 118 -8.26 58.57 -17.18
N THR A 119 -6.94 58.82 -17.19
CA THR A 119 -6.34 60.16 -17.47
C THR A 119 -4.84 60.25 -17.09
N ARG A 120 -4.02 60.45 -18.14
CA ARG A 120 -2.87 61.37 -18.26
C ARG A 120 -1.79 61.49 -17.16
N THR A 121 -0.63 60.92 -17.51
CA THR A 121 0.72 61.55 -17.62
C THR A 121 1.30 62.34 -16.43
N LEU A 122 2.44 61.90 -15.88
CA LEU A 122 3.79 62.45 -16.19
C LEU A 122 4.90 61.79 -15.36
N SER A 123 6.06 61.75 -15.99
CA SER A 123 7.38 61.23 -15.64
C SER A 123 8.11 61.90 -14.47
N MET A 124 9.00 61.18 -13.79
CA MET A 124 10.48 61.31 -13.84
C MET A 124 11.14 60.64 -12.62
N GLY A 125 12.25 59.92 -12.85
CA GLY A 125 13.08 59.28 -11.82
C GLY A 125 14.07 60.24 -11.13
N PRO A 126 15.30 59.78 -10.82
CA PRO A 126 15.60 58.99 -9.62
C PRO A 126 16.80 59.53 -8.83
N ALA A 127 17.18 58.78 -7.78
CA ALA A 127 18.55 58.46 -7.37
C ALA A 127 19.14 59.07 -6.08
N ALA A 128 20.01 58.22 -5.51
CA ALA A 128 21.16 58.51 -4.65
C ALA A 128 20.86 58.79 -3.17
N SER A 129 21.66 58.42 -2.17
CA SER A 129 22.84 57.56 -1.99
C SER A 129 23.35 57.87 -0.57
N GLY A 130 24.06 56.95 0.09
CA GLY A 130 25.15 57.35 1.01
C GLY A 130 25.04 56.95 2.48
N SER A 131 25.71 55.84 2.80
CA SER A 131 26.79 55.72 3.81
C SER A 131 26.60 56.19 5.27
N ALA A 132 26.54 55.21 6.17
CA ALA A 132 27.45 54.92 7.30
C ALA A 132 28.21 56.06 8.02
N SER A 133 28.17 56.06 9.37
CA SER A 133 29.30 55.63 10.23
C SER A 133 29.09 55.96 11.73
N ALA A 134 29.90 55.30 12.55
CA ALA A 134 29.84 55.06 14.00
C ALA A 134 30.24 56.25 14.90
N GLY A 135 30.02 56.10 16.22
CA GLY A 135 30.83 56.83 17.22
C GLY A 135 30.26 56.98 18.64
N ASP A 136 30.59 56.01 19.50
CA ASP A 136 31.23 56.19 20.83
C ASP A 136 30.49 56.78 22.06
N ALA A 137 31.01 56.33 23.22
CA ALA A 137 30.42 56.24 24.55
C ALA A 137 30.48 57.50 25.44
N GLY A 138 29.70 57.49 26.54
CA GLY A 138 29.83 58.44 27.65
C GLY A 138 28.90 58.13 28.84
N ASP A 139 29.49 58.09 30.04
CA ASP A 139 29.01 57.49 31.30
C ASP A 139 28.52 58.54 32.35
N ARG A 140 27.73 58.07 33.35
CA ARG A 140 27.26 58.68 34.65
C ARG A 140 25.97 59.56 34.70
N PRO A 141 25.34 59.75 35.90
CA PRO A 141 24.84 58.78 36.90
C PRO A 141 23.42 59.14 37.46
N GLU A 142 22.90 58.24 38.31
CA GLU A 142 21.54 58.07 38.90
C GLU A 142 20.85 59.23 39.66
N ARG A 143 19.50 59.20 39.72
CA ARG A 143 18.64 59.25 40.95
C ARG A 143 17.12 59.03 40.68
N PRO A 144 16.26 58.70 41.69
CA PRO A 144 15.59 57.40 41.76
C PRO A 144 14.05 57.46 41.75
N HIS A 145 13.38 56.44 41.19
CA HIS A 145 11.95 56.20 41.47
C HIS A 145 11.65 54.73 41.79
N LYS A 146 11.29 54.54 43.07
CA LYS A 146 10.51 53.49 43.73
C LYS A 146 10.07 52.29 42.87
N ARG A 147 10.60 51.10 43.22
CA ARG A 147 10.06 49.78 42.85
C ARG A 147 8.67 49.55 43.46
N PRO A 148 7.80 48.80 42.76
CA PRO A 148 7.11 47.67 43.35
C PRO A 148 7.83 46.38 42.91
N ARG A 149 8.22 45.57 43.89
CA ARG A 149 8.61 44.17 43.69
C ARG A 149 7.40 43.39 43.17
N ARG A 150 7.58 42.54 42.16
CA ARG A 150 7.14 41.13 42.18
C ARG A 150 7.79 40.38 41.02
N ASP A 151 8.65 39.45 41.41
CA ASP A 151 9.30 38.44 40.57
C ASP A 151 8.23 37.58 39.89
N TRP A 152 8.15 37.61 38.56
CA TRP A 152 7.61 36.47 37.80
C TRP A 152 8.82 35.61 37.43
N ARG A 153 9.11 34.60 38.26
CA ARG A 153 9.96 33.51 37.79
C ARG A 153 9.19 32.81 36.68
N LEU A 154 9.74 32.85 35.46
CA LEU A 154 9.33 32.03 34.33
C LEU A 154 9.15 30.58 34.81
N SER A 155 7.92 30.11 34.80
CA SER A 155 7.59 28.70 35.00
C SER A 155 8.13 27.90 33.81
N THR A 156 8.73 26.76 34.12
CA THR A 156 9.46 25.85 33.23
C THR A 156 8.59 25.00 32.30
N HIS A 157 7.34 25.37 32.04
CA HIS A 157 6.51 24.62 31.09
C HIS A 157 6.81 25.07 29.65
N ALA A 158 7.41 24.16 28.88
CA ALA A 158 7.70 24.34 27.47
C ALA A 158 6.42 24.69 26.67
N PRO A 159 6.52 25.45 25.55
CA PRO A 159 5.39 25.63 24.65
C PRO A 159 4.89 24.27 24.15
N VAL A 160 3.58 24.12 24.06
CA VAL A 160 2.90 22.88 23.67
C VAL A 160 3.35 22.46 22.27
N SER A 161 4.09 21.36 22.17
CA SER A 161 4.34 20.72 20.87
C SER A 161 3.05 20.06 20.40
N SER A 162 2.55 20.44 19.22
CA SER A 162 1.41 19.74 18.62
C SER A 162 1.75 18.27 18.38
N MET A 163 0.75 17.38 18.34
CA MET A 163 0.94 15.98 17.94
C MET A 163 1.70 15.86 16.59
N ALA A 164 1.51 16.82 15.68
CA ALA A 164 2.20 16.90 14.40
C ALA A 164 3.70 17.18 14.53
N GLU A 165 4.09 18.03 15.48
CA GLU A 165 5.48 18.42 15.74
C GLU A 165 6.23 17.29 16.44
N ALA A 166 5.60 16.65 17.41
CA ALA A 166 6.23 15.62 18.21
C ALA A 166 6.41 14.31 17.41
N MET A 167 5.44 13.96 16.55
CA MET A 167 5.58 12.84 15.61
C MET A 167 6.32 13.20 14.30
N SER A 168 6.77 14.44 14.13
CA SER A 168 7.32 14.95 12.86
C SER A 168 8.52 14.13 12.36
N LYS A 169 9.40 13.67 13.25
CA LYS A 169 10.61 12.93 12.88
C LYS A 169 10.32 11.67 12.06
N PHE A 170 9.32 10.89 12.46
CA PHE A 170 8.95 9.65 11.75
C PHE A 170 8.22 9.96 10.45
N PHE A 171 7.30 10.91 10.51
CA PHE A 171 6.46 11.28 9.38
C PHE A 171 7.23 12.03 8.27
N LEU A 172 8.30 12.76 8.60
CA LEU A 172 9.19 13.36 7.61
C LEU A 172 9.83 12.31 6.68
N GLU A 173 10.13 11.12 7.19
CA GLU A 173 10.70 10.02 6.38
C GLU A 173 9.61 9.14 5.75
N LEU A 174 8.51 8.88 6.47
CA LEU A 174 7.46 7.96 6.01
C LEU A 174 6.42 8.61 5.08
N ASP A 175 6.07 9.89 5.28
CA ASP A 175 5.04 10.57 4.48
C ASP A 175 5.40 10.68 2.99
N PRO A 176 6.64 11.04 2.60
CA PRO A 176 7.02 11.11 1.19
C PRO A 176 6.90 9.77 0.47
N MET A 177 6.90 8.67 1.22
CA MET A 177 6.83 7.32 0.71
C MET A 177 5.47 6.66 0.96
N ARG A 178 4.46 7.41 1.42
CA ARG A 178 3.14 6.87 1.75
C ARG A 178 2.52 6.09 0.60
N ASP A 179 2.43 6.70 -0.58
CA ASP A 179 1.72 6.10 -1.71
C ASP A 179 2.42 4.80 -2.14
N LEU A 180 3.76 4.84 -2.15
CA LEU A 180 4.59 3.68 -2.39
C LEU A 180 4.39 2.59 -1.33
N LEU A 181 4.37 2.95 -0.05
CA LEU A 181 4.12 2.01 1.05
C LEU A 181 2.71 1.42 0.96
N GLN A 182 1.71 2.19 0.57
CA GLN A 182 0.33 1.73 0.39
C GLN A 182 0.21 0.72 -0.75
N GLU A 183 0.89 0.96 -1.87
CA GLU A 183 0.97 0.05 -3.01
C GLU A 183 1.71 -1.25 -2.62
N VAL A 184 2.90 -1.13 -2.02
CA VAL A 184 3.74 -2.29 -1.67
C VAL A 184 3.12 -3.10 -0.54
N LEU A 185 2.43 -2.49 0.42
CA LEU A 185 1.86 -3.19 1.58
C LEU A 185 0.40 -3.60 1.41
N GLU A 186 -0.17 -3.54 0.19
CA GLU A 186 -1.54 -4.00 -0.11
C GLU A 186 -2.63 -3.37 0.78
N GLY A 187 -2.59 -2.04 0.92
CA GLY A 187 -3.58 -1.32 1.72
C GLY A 187 -3.31 -1.37 3.23
N TRP A 188 -2.05 -1.56 3.62
CA TRP A 188 -1.65 -1.33 5.01
C TRP A 188 -1.89 0.14 5.40
N THR A 189 -2.68 0.35 6.45
CA THR A 189 -3.08 1.69 6.93
C THR A 189 -2.45 1.99 8.29
N PRO A 190 -2.18 3.27 8.61
CA PRO A 190 -1.75 3.66 9.95
C PRO A 190 -2.78 3.22 11.02
N PRO A 191 -2.36 3.09 12.28
CA PRO A 191 -3.26 2.76 13.37
C PRO A 191 -4.28 3.88 13.54
N ARG A 192 -5.52 3.50 13.86
CA ARG A 192 -6.63 4.44 14.06
C ARG A 192 -6.78 4.72 15.54
N ILE A 193 -7.18 5.94 15.90
CA ILE A 193 -7.64 6.27 17.26
C ILE A 193 -9.16 6.23 17.26
N ILE A 194 -9.73 5.24 17.95
CA ILE A 194 -11.17 5.05 18.07
C ILE A 194 -11.64 5.64 19.40
N VAL A 195 -12.56 6.59 19.36
CA VAL A 195 -13.07 7.27 20.55
C VAL A 195 -14.39 6.63 21.01
N LEU A 196 -14.39 6.16 22.26
CA LEU A 196 -15.53 5.56 22.95
C LEU A 196 -16.02 6.51 24.06
N GLY A 197 -17.33 6.54 24.31
CA GLY A 197 -17.89 7.42 25.32
C GLY A 197 -19.40 7.61 25.18
N ASP A 198 -20.06 7.86 26.30
CA ASP A 198 -21.52 8.08 26.33
C ASP A 198 -21.92 9.33 25.54
N GLU A 199 -23.22 9.48 25.28
CA GLU A 199 -23.74 10.70 24.67
C GLU A 199 -23.38 11.94 25.51
N SER A 200 -22.98 13.03 24.86
CA SER A 200 -22.69 14.31 25.54
C SER A 200 -21.48 14.28 26.50
N THR A 201 -20.57 13.30 26.42
CA THR A 201 -19.33 13.26 27.23
C THR A 201 -18.19 14.15 26.72
N GLY A 202 -18.32 14.71 25.51
CA GLY A 202 -17.31 15.59 24.93
C GLY A 202 -16.33 14.92 23.97
N LYS A 203 -16.63 13.71 23.47
CA LYS A 203 -15.83 12.99 22.44
C LYS A 203 -15.44 13.87 21.25
N SER A 204 -16.44 14.43 20.57
CA SER A 204 -16.23 15.28 19.40
C SER A 204 -15.44 16.54 19.76
N THR A 205 -15.62 17.09 20.97
CA THR A 205 -14.80 18.22 21.44
C THR A 205 -13.34 17.80 21.61
N ILE A 206 -13.06 16.68 22.28
CA ILE A 206 -11.69 16.16 22.42
C ILE A 206 -11.05 15.94 21.05
N LEU A 207 -11.78 15.35 20.10
CA LEU A 207 -11.28 15.14 18.73
C LEU A 207 -11.04 16.46 17.98
N GLU A 208 -11.94 17.45 18.10
CA GLU A 208 -11.72 18.79 17.54
C GLU A 208 -10.46 19.44 18.11
N GLN A 209 -10.21 19.29 19.42
CA GLN A 209 -9.03 19.85 20.08
C GLN A 209 -7.74 19.11 19.69
N LEU A 210 -7.78 17.78 19.59
CA LEU A 210 -6.64 16.96 19.15
C LEU A 210 -6.28 17.18 17.68
N ALA A 211 -7.29 17.28 16.81
CA ALA A 211 -7.11 17.52 15.39
C ALA A 211 -6.82 19.00 15.06
N ASN A 212 -7.23 19.91 15.93
CA ASN A 212 -7.26 21.37 15.72
C ASN A 212 -8.12 21.81 14.51
N ILE A 213 -9.21 21.08 14.20
CA ILE A 213 -10.05 21.32 13.02
C ILE A 213 -11.55 21.26 13.36
N PRO A 214 -12.39 22.23 12.93
CA PRO A 214 -13.84 22.22 13.17
C PRO A 214 -14.56 21.35 12.15
N ILE A 215 -14.51 20.02 12.30
CA ILE A 215 -15.18 19.10 11.35
C ILE A 215 -16.31 18.30 11.98
N PHE A 216 -16.30 18.12 13.30
CA PHE A 216 -17.32 17.31 13.96
C PHE A 216 -18.62 18.11 14.22
N PRO A 217 -19.81 17.52 14.00
CA PRO A 217 -21.09 18.19 14.27
C PRO A 217 -21.29 18.56 15.76
N ARG A 218 -21.79 19.78 16.05
CA ARG A 218 -21.85 20.32 17.44
C ARG A 218 -23.21 20.34 18.12
N LYS A 219 -24.33 20.14 17.40
CA LYS A 219 -25.67 20.34 17.97
C LYS A 219 -26.17 19.11 18.74
N ARG A 220 -26.44 19.29 20.04
CA ARG A 220 -26.96 18.29 21.01
C ARG A 220 -28.09 17.37 20.52
N ARG A 221 -28.95 17.79 19.59
CA ARG A 221 -30.06 16.94 19.08
C ARG A 221 -29.65 15.94 17.99
N PHE A 222 -28.45 16.11 17.41
CA PHE A 222 -27.95 15.37 16.24
C PHE A 222 -26.54 14.79 16.47
N CYS A 223 -26.02 14.80 17.70
CA CYS A 223 -24.67 14.33 17.98
C CYS A 223 -24.51 12.85 17.58
N THR A 224 -23.52 12.60 16.73
CA THR A 224 -22.95 11.31 16.29
C THR A 224 -23.93 10.14 16.33
N ARG A 225 -24.87 10.08 15.38
CA ARG A 225 -25.72 8.89 15.13
C ARG A 225 -25.15 7.95 14.05
N LEU A 226 -24.04 8.37 13.47
CA LEU A 226 -23.32 7.77 12.37
C LEU A 226 -21.83 7.95 12.68
N ALA A 227 -21.01 6.92 12.50
CA ALA A 227 -19.58 7.02 12.75
C ALA A 227 -18.93 8.02 11.78
N VAL A 228 -17.97 8.81 12.27
CA VAL A 228 -17.23 9.79 11.47
C VAL A 228 -15.74 9.47 11.56
N HIS A 229 -15.15 9.14 10.42
CA HIS A 229 -13.74 8.82 10.26
C HIS A 229 -13.04 10.05 9.67
N VAL A 230 -12.21 10.72 10.45
CA VAL A 230 -11.38 11.84 9.98
C VAL A 230 -9.99 11.30 9.64
N ARG A 231 -9.64 11.34 8.36
CA ARG A 231 -8.34 10.92 7.83
C ARG A 231 -7.48 12.15 7.63
N LEU A 232 -6.50 12.33 8.51
CA LEU A 232 -5.51 13.39 8.40
C LEU A 232 -4.30 12.86 7.63
N ARG A 233 -3.87 13.58 6.60
CA ARG A 233 -2.70 13.20 5.80
C ARG A 233 -1.78 14.41 5.70
N ARG A 234 -0.55 14.27 6.18
CA ARG A 234 0.45 15.31 5.96
C ARG A 234 0.85 15.37 4.49
N THR A 235 0.84 16.57 3.92
CA THR A 235 1.25 16.84 2.53
C THR A 235 2.04 18.15 2.44
N PRO A 236 2.94 18.32 1.46
CA PRO A 236 3.70 19.56 1.32
C PRO A 236 2.82 20.79 1.08
N GLU A 237 1.71 20.61 0.37
CA GLU A 237 0.76 21.65 0.01
C GLU A 237 -0.59 21.43 0.72
N VAL A 238 -1.33 22.53 0.90
CA VAL A 238 -2.70 22.51 1.42
C VAL A 238 -3.63 22.07 0.28
N SER A 239 -4.42 21.01 0.49
CA SER A 239 -5.46 20.59 -0.45
C SER A 239 -6.86 20.90 0.07
N GLN A 240 -7.86 20.88 -0.82
CA GLN A 240 -9.25 20.85 -0.37
C GLN A 240 -9.53 19.58 0.47
N ALA A 241 -10.50 19.68 1.38
CA ALA A 241 -10.98 18.54 2.14
C ALA A 241 -12.09 17.83 1.37
N PHE A 242 -12.22 16.52 1.58
CA PHE A 242 -13.19 15.69 0.89
C PHE A 242 -14.08 14.92 1.88
N LEU A 243 -15.36 14.84 1.57
CA LEU A 243 -16.37 14.05 2.29
C LEU A 243 -16.84 12.90 1.40
N SER A 244 -16.81 11.69 1.94
CA SER A 244 -17.26 10.48 1.27
C SER A 244 -18.13 9.64 2.21
N VAL A 245 -19.11 8.93 1.65
CA VAL A 245 -19.93 7.96 2.39
C VAL A 245 -19.41 6.57 2.11
N TYR A 246 -19.17 5.80 3.16
CA TYR A 246 -18.68 4.43 3.07
C TYR A 246 -19.63 3.45 3.75
N LYS A 247 -19.57 2.19 3.31
CA LYS A 247 -20.25 1.04 3.91
C LYS A 247 -19.25 -0.09 4.17
N MET A 248 -19.44 -0.81 5.27
CA MET A 248 -18.69 -2.04 5.52
C MET A 248 -19.34 -3.21 4.77
N GLN A 249 -18.60 -3.82 3.83
CA GLN A 249 -18.99 -5.04 3.11
C GLN A 249 -17.87 -6.07 3.18
N ASP A 250 -18.15 -7.27 3.67
CA ASP A 250 -17.19 -8.38 3.80
C ASP A 250 -15.85 -7.99 4.46
N GLY A 251 -15.90 -7.16 5.51
CA GLY A 251 -14.72 -6.68 6.22
C GLY A 251 -13.89 -5.64 5.46
N LYS A 252 -14.42 -5.05 4.38
CA LYS A 252 -13.80 -3.96 3.62
C LYS A 252 -14.66 -2.71 3.61
N GLU A 253 -14.00 -1.56 3.56
CA GLU A 253 -14.65 -0.26 3.38
C GLU A 253 -14.90 -0.01 1.88
N VAL A 254 -16.17 0.17 1.50
CA VAL A 254 -16.57 0.44 0.11
C VAL A 254 -17.24 1.81 0.04
N ALA A 255 -16.76 2.69 -0.84
CA ALA A 255 -17.34 4.01 -1.06
C ALA A 255 -18.66 3.90 -1.83
N GLU A 256 -19.71 4.57 -1.37
CA GLU A 256 -21.02 4.58 -2.05
C GLU A 256 -21.09 5.58 -3.22
N ALA A 257 -20.24 6.59 -3.22
CA ALA A 257 -20.21 7.66 -4.21
C ALA A 257 -18.81 8.27 -4.36
N ALA A 258 -18.63 9.09 -5.39
CA ALA A 258 -17.43 9.89 -5.55
C ALA A 258 -17.26 10.90 -4.39
N PRO A 259 -16.02 11.23 -4.00
CA PRO A 259 -15.76 12.20 -2.94
C PRO A 259 -16.33 13.59 -3.27
N LYS A 260 -16.96 14.22 -2.28
CA LYS A 260 -17.51 15.58 -2.35
C LYS A 260 -16.52 16.57 -1.73
N GLU A 261 -16.11 17.58 -2.47
CA GLU A 261 -15.27 18.67 -1.96
C GLU A 261 -16.01 19.47 -0.88
N ILE A 262 -15.33 19.75 0.24
CA ILE A 262 -15.83 20.55 1.34
C ILE A 262 -14.82 21.63 1.75
N PRO A 263 -15.27 22.84 2.13
CA PRO A 263 -14.38 23.89 2.62
C PRO A 263 -13.79 23.51 3.98
N GLN A 264 -12.51 23.78 4.21
CA GLN A 264 -11.87 23.42 5.48
C GLN A 264 -12.41 24.21 6.69
N GLU A 265 -12.78 25.48 6.47
CA GLU A 265 -13.21 26.39 7.55
C GLU A 265 -14.60 26.04 8.11
N ASN A 266 -15.53 25.63 7.23
CA ASN A 266 -16.94 25.44 7.53
C ASN A 266 -17.49 24.08 7.06
N GLY A 267 -16.61 23.13 6.75
CA GLY A 267 -16.96 21.81 6.23
C GLY A 267 -17.83 20.99 7.18
N TRP A 268 -17.78 21.25 8.48
CA TRP A 268 -18.66 20.62 9.48
C TRP A 268 -20.15 20.81 9.18
N LEU A 269 -20.57 21.91 8.52
CA LEU A 269 -21.98 22.09 8.13
C LEU A 269 -22.38 21.02 7.11
N ILE A 270 -21.54 20.77 6.13
CA ILE A 270 -21.79 19.78 5.06
C ILE A 270 -21.78 18.37 5.64
N VAL A 271 -20.82 18.07 6.53
CA VAL A 271 -20.77 16.80 7.26
C VAL A 271 -22.07 16.59 8.07
N GLN A 272 -22.56 17.65 8.71
CA GLN A 272 -23.80 17.60 9.48
C GLN A 272 -25.04 17.39 8.59
N GLU A 273 -25.12 18.07 7.45
CA GLU A 273 -26.19 17.90 6.46
C GLU A 273 -26.24 16.47 5.92
N GLU A 274 -25.08 15.91 5.55
CA GLU A 274 -25.00 14.54 5.03
C GLU A 274 -25.36 13.51 6.13
N MET A 275 -24.92 13.74 7.36
CA MET A 275 -25.30 12.90 8.50
C MET A 275 -26.82 12.92 8.74
N MET A 276 -27.47 14.08 8.66
CA MET A 276 -28.93 14.20 8.81
C MET A 276 -29.66 13.47 7.69
N ARG A 277 -29.23 13.68 6.44
CA ARG A 277 -29.79 12.97 5.27
C ARG A 277 -29.73 11.46 5.44
N LEU A 278 -28.56 10.90 5.77
CA LEU A 278 -28.39 9.46 5.96
C LEU A 278 -29.17 8.92 7.17
N SER A 279 -29.38 9.75 8.20
CA SER A 279 -30.22 9.38 9.35
C SER A 279 -31.71 9.36 9.00
N GLU A 280 -32.16 10.25 8.11
CA GLU A 280 -33.55 10.31 7.64
C GLU A 280 -33.88 9.15 6.69
N GLU A 281 -32.95 8.82 5.77
CA GLU A 281 -33.08 7.68 4.85
C GLU A 281 -33.26 6.33 5.59
N ASN A 282 -32.67 6.19 6.79
CA ASN A 282 -32.69 4.96 7.57
C ASN A 282 -33.77 4.90 8.66
N GLY A 283 -34.67 5.89 8.74
CA GLY A 283 -35.69 5.98 9.77
C GLY A 283 -35.20 6.70 11.03
N VAL A 284 -35.90 7.79 11.37
CA VAL A 284 -35.50 8.94 12.19
C VAL A 284 -35.06 8.64 13.66
N GLN A 285 -35.01 7.39 14.12
CA GLN A 285 -34.79 7.04 15.53
C GLN A 285 -33.60 6.11 15.87
N GLY A 286 -32.90 5.54 14.89
CA GLY A 286 -31.82 4.53 15.09
C GLY A 286 -30.39 5.03 14.87
N ILE A 287 -29.40 4.23 15.27
CA ILE A 287 -27.98 4.42 14.91
C ILE A 287 -27.75 3.77 13.55
N VAL A 288 -27.09 4.49 12.64
CA VAL A 288 -26.75 3.93 11.33
C VAL A 288 -25.49 3.07 11.49
N ALA A 289 -25.68 1.76 11.56
CA ALA A 289 -24.61 0.81 11.84
C ALA A 289 -23.89 0.29 10.59
N ASP A 290 -24.47 0.42 9.40
CA ASP A 290 -23.88 -0.12 8.16
C ASP A 290 -23.09 0.92 7.37
N LYS A 291 -23.32 2.22 7.60
CA LYS A 291 -22.62 3.32 6.92
C LYS A 291 -21.78 4.13 7.88
N PHE A 292 -20.81 4.86 7.35
CA PHE A 292 -20.02 5.86 8.07
C PHE A 292 -19.53 6.95 7.11
N LEU A 293 -19.25 8.15 7.66
CA LEU A 293 -18.68 9.25 6.90
C LEU A 293 -17.16 9.21 7.00
N VAL A 294 -16.49 9.44 5.88
CA VAL A 294 -15.05 9.66 5.83
C VAL A 294 -14.79 11.10 5.41
N VAL A 295 -14.07 11.84 6.25
CA VAL A 295 -13.58 13.18 5.94
C VAL A 295 -12.07 13.10 5.77
N GLU A 296 -11.58 13.33 4.56
CA GLU A 296 -10.15 13.34 4.25
C GLU A 296 -9.63 14.77 4.17
N ILE A 297 -8.54 15.04 4.91
CA ILE A 297 -7.91 16.34 4.98
C ILE A 297 -6.42 16.17 4.72
N LYS A 298 -5.89 16.94 3.77
CA LYS A 298 -4.45 16.98 3.50
C LYS A 298 -3.89 18.36 3.83
N HIS A 299 -2.92 18.39 4.74
CA HIS A 299 -2.36 19.65 5.24
C HIS A 299 -0.92 19.45 5.76
N PRO A 300 0.01 20.40 5.55
CA PRO A 300 1.41 20.27 6.00
C PRO A 300 1.60 20.24 7.52
N ALA A 301 0.64 20.80 8.27
CA ALA A 301 0.70 20.92 9.73
C ALA A 301 -0.07 19.83 10.51
N VAL A 302 -0.67 18.83 9.84
CA VAL A 302 -1.36 17.72 10.53
C VAL A 302 -0.48 16.48 10.55
N PRO A 303 -0.52 15.64 11.61
CA PRO A 303 0.09 14.34 11.54
C PRO A 303 -0.74 13.43 10.63
N SER A 304 -0.10 12.41 10.08
CA SER A 304 -0.81 11.42 9.29
C SER A 304 -1.45 10.37 10.20
N ILE A 305 -2.72 10.56 10.53
CA ILE A 305 -3.46 9.73 11.49
C ILE A 305 -4.94 9.65 11.13
N ASP A 306 -5.59 8.56 11.56
CA ASP A 306 -7.02 8.34 11.40
C ASP A 306 -7.72 8.44 12.76
N LEU A 307 -8.68 9.34 12.86
CA LEU A 307 -9.49 9.56 14.06
C LEU A 307 -10.91 9.09 13.80
N VAL A 308 -11.44 8.24 14.66
CA VAL A 308 -12.78 7.67 14.49
C VAL A 308 -13.66 8.11 15.67
N ASP A 309 -14.64 8.96 15.39
CA ASP A 309 -15.70 9.33 16.35
C ASP A 309 -16.84 8.33 16.20
N LEU A 310 -17.02 7.48 17.22
CA LEU A 310 -18.14 6.55 17.25
C LEU A 310 -19.38 7.20 17.86
N PRO A 311 -20.58 6.74 17.45
CA PRO A 311 -21.83 7.19 18.05
C PRO A 311 -21.83 7.13 19.58
N GLY A 312 -22.39 8.15 20.21
CA GLY A 312 -22.48 8.20 21.67
C GLY A 312 -23.38 7.11 22.22
N ILE A 313 -22.96 6.51 23.33
CA ILE A 313 -23.73 5.45 23.97
C ILE A 313 -24.88 6.07 24.77
N VAL A 314 -26.11 5.82 24.34
CA VAL A 314 -27.32 6.37 24.97
C VAL A 314 -27.88 5.33 25.94
N GLY A 315 -28.25 5.76 27.14
CA GLY A 315 -28.94 4.90 28.11
C GLY A 315 -30.29 4.41 27.57
N SER A 316 -30.35 3.11 27.21
CA SER A 316 -31.48 2.21 26.91
C SER A 316 -32.64 2.73 26.03
N PRO A 317 -32.95 2.05 24.91
CA PRO A 317 -33.37 0.64 24.89
C PRO A 317 -32.22 -0.34 24.58
N ALA A 318 -32.35 -1.60 25.02
CA ALA A 318 -31.37 -2.68 24.79
C ALA A 318 -30.98 -2.86 23.30
N ASP A 319 -31.79 -2.36 22.38
CA ASP A 319 -31.54 -2.42 20.94
C ASP A 319 -30.42 -1.47 20.48
N LYS A 320 -30.23 -0.30 21.13
CA LYS A 320 -29.17 0.65 20.77
C LYS A 320 -27.78 0.23 21.25
N GLU A 321 -27.71 -0.43 22.40
CA GLU A 321 -26.46 -1.04 22.90
C GLU A 321 -25.96 -2.10 21.92
N LYS A 322 -26.87 -2.95 21.40
CA LYS A 322 -26.55 -3.94 20.36
C LYS A 322 -26.07 -3.30 19.05
N GLU A 323 -26.68 -2.19 18.61
CA GLU A 323 -26.25 -1.46 17.41
C GLU A 323 -24.83 -0.91 17.56
N ILE A 324 -24.49 -0.32 18.71
CA ILE A 324 -23.13 0.19 18.97
C ILE A 324 -22.13 -0.94 19.11
N SER A 325 -22.46 -2.01 19.85
CA SER A 325 -21.62 -3.21 19.93
C SER A 325 -21.35 -3.76 18.54
N ARG A 326 -22.36 -3.81 17.65
CA ARG A 326 -22.17 -4.23 16.26
C ARG A 326 -21.20 -3.34 15.48
N ILE A 327 -21.27 -2.02 15.63
CA ILE A 327 -20.31 -1.10 14.98
C ILE A 327 -18.90 -1.39 15.51
N ILE A 328 -18.75 -1.56 16.82
CA ILE A 328 -17.45 -1.85 17.46
C ILE A 328 -16.93 -3.21 16.99
N ASP A 329 -17.75 -4.25 16.95
CA ASP A 329 -17.40 -5.56 16.42
C ASP A 329 -16.93 -5.48 14.97
N GLN A 330 -17.58 -4.66 14.13
CA GLN A 330 -17.13 -4.41 12.76
C GLN A 330 -15.78 -3.69 12.71
N GLN A 331 -15.55 -2.72 13.59
CA GLN A 331 -14.26 -2.03 13.67
C GLN A 331 -13.15 -2.95 14.18
N LEU A 332 -13.44 -3.80 15.16
CA LEU A 332 -12.52 -4.80 15.71
C LEU A 332 -12.20 -5.88 14.67
N ALA A 333 -13.19 -6.41 13.96
CA ALA A 333 -12.97 -7.37 12.88
C ALA A 333 -12.10 -6.77 11.76
N TYR A 334 -12.33 -5.49 11.43
CA TYR A 334 -11.49 -4.75 10.48
C TYR A 334 -10.06 -4.51 11.01
N ASP A 335 -9.89 -4.34 12.31
CA ASP A 335 -8.59 -4.21 12.97
C ASP A 335 -7.84 -5.55 13.03
N GLU A 336 -8.53 -6.63 13.40
CA GLU A 336 -7.99 -8.00 13.44
C GLU A 336 -7.46 -8.43 12.08
N ALA A 337 -8.21 -8.18 11.01
CA ALA A 337 -7.78 -8.46 9.64
C ALA A 337 -6.48 -7.71 9.24
N ARG A 338 -6.17 -6.59 9.91
CA ARG A 338 -4.97 -5.78 9.66
C ARG A 338 -3.84 -6.06 10.65
N GLY A 339 -4.07 -6.86 11.69
CA GLY A 339 -3.06 -7.22 12.69
C GLY A 339 -3.17 -6.46 14.02
N CYS A 340 -4.38 -6.04 14.42
CA CYS A 340 -4.69 -5.46 15.74
C CYS A 340 -3.87 -4.19 16.05
N HIS A 341 -4.06 -3.15 15.25
CA HIS A 341 -3.28 -1.93 15.28
C HIS A 341 -4.00 -0.76 15.95
N ASP A 342 -5.32 -0.82 16.10
CA ASP A 342 -6.10 0.33 16.55
C ASP A 342 -5.93 0.64 18.04
N MET A 343 -5.91 1.93 18.36
CA MET A 343 -5.82 2.47 19.71
C MET A 343 -7.17 3.04 20.14
N PHE A 344 -7.48 2.97 21.44
CA PHE A 344 -8.76 3.44 21.94
C PHE A 344 -8.60 4.61 22.90
N LEU A 345 -9.57 5.53 22.82
CA LEU A 345 -9.72 6.63 23.74
C LEU A 345 -11.08 6.51 24.42
N ALA A 346 -11.11 6.14 25.68
CA ALA A 346 -12.36 5.92 26.41
C ALA A 346 -12.67 7.13 27.31
N VAL A 347 -13.68 7.92 26.91
CA VAL A 347 -14.05 9.20 27.51
C VAL A 347 -15.14 9.01 28.55
N VAL A 348 -14.80 9.27 29.82
CA VAL A 348 -15.69 9.18 30.99
C VAL A 348 -15.91 10.57 31.55
N PRO A 349 -17.15 11.03 31.74
CA PRO A 349 -17.40 12.34 32.36
C PRO A 349 -17.06 12.29 33.85
N ALA A 350 -16.32 13.29 34.32
CA ALA A 350 -16.00 13.49 35.73
C ALA A 350 -17.11 14.21 36.51
N SER A 351 -18.26 14.47 35.89
CA SER A 351 -19.38 15.19 36.51
C SER A 351 -20.10 14.32 37.56
N GLY A 352 -20.24 14.82 38.79
CA GLY A 352 -20.91 14.09 39.88
C GLY A 352 -20.00 13.08 40.59
N ASP A 353 -20.57 11.97 41.08
CA ASP A 353 -19.81 10.85 41.68
C ASP A 353 -19.17 10.00 40.56
N VAL A 354 -17.85 10.03 40.49
CA VAL A 354 -17.10 9.47 39.36
C VAL A 354 -16.82 7.99 39.61
N ARG A 355 -17.51 7.11 38.87
CA ARG A 355 -17.30 5.65 38.94
C ARG A 355 -17.05 5.06 37.55
N PRO A 356 -15.79 4.96 37.10
CA PRO A 356 -15.45 4.50 35.75
C PRO A 356 -16.03 3.12 35.40
N SER A 357 -16.03 2.18 36.36
CA SER A 357 -16.56 0.82 36.18
C SER A 357 -18.04 0.76 35.80
N THR A 358 -18.81 1.81 36.12
CA THR A 358 -20.23 1.89 35.75
C THR A 358 -20.46 2.52 34.38
N ASN A 359 -19.43 3.14 33.79
CA ASN A 359 -19.52 3.81 32.51
C ASN A 359 -19.60 2.79 31.35
N MET A 360 -20.46 3.05 30.35
CA MET A 360 -20.65 2.10 29.28
C MET A 360 -19.42 1.94 28.38
N ALA A 361 -18.69 3.04 28.12
CA ALA A 361 -17.46 2.96 27.33
C ALA A 361 -16.42 2.04 28.00
N MET A 362 -16.36 2.08 29.33
CA MET A 362 -15.47 1.21 30.11
C MET A 362 -15.94 -0.25 30.10
N ARG A 363 -17.25 -0.49 30.20
CA ARG A 363 -17.80 -1.86 30.05
C ARG A 363 -17.47 -2.46 28.69
N ILE A 364 -17.55 -1.68 27.62
CA ILE A 364 -17.14 -2.11 26.27
C ILE A 364 -15.65 -2.46 26.25
N VAL A 365 -14.79 -1.59 26.80
CA VAL A 365 -13.35 -1.85 26.88
C VAL A 365 -13.06 -3.18 27.59
N GLN A 366 -13.74 -3.46 28.71
CA GLN A 366 -13.57 -4.71 29.46
C GLN A 366 -14.14 -5.93 28.73
N ASN A 367 -15.33 -5.82 28.14
CA ASN A 367 -15.98 -6.92 27.42
C ASN A 367 -15.17 -7.40 26.21
N HIS A 368 -14.43 -6.48 25.57
CA HIS A 368 -13.60 -6.76 24.40
C HIS A 368 -12.09 -6.88 24.73
N MET A 369 -11.71 -6.86 26.02
CA MET A 369 -10.32 -6.99 26.49
C MET A 369 -9.36 -5.95 25.87
N LEU A 370 -9.79 -4.68 25.84
CA LEU A 370 -9.06 -3.57 25.18
C LEU A 370 -8.21 -2.73 26.15
N GLU A 371 -8.09 -3.11 27.42
CA GLU A 371 -7.49 -2.32 28.50
C GLU A 371 -6.07 -1.83 28.18
N GLU A 372 -5.22 -2.72 27.67
CA GLU A 372 -3.81 -2.46 27.33
C GLU A 372 -3.65 -1.52 26.12
N ARG A 373 -4.71 -1.37 25.31
CA ARG A 373 -4.73 -0.50 24.10
C ARG A 373 -5.55 0.78 24.30
N THR A 374 -6.06 1.02 25.52
CA THR A 374 -6.98 2.11 25.81
C THR A 374 -6.33 3.17 26.70
N ILE A 375 -6.50 4.44 26.33
CA ILE A 375 -6.23 5.59 27.20
C ILE A 375 -7.57 6.08 27.75
N GLY A 376 -7.69 6.13 29.08
CA GLY A 376 -8.87 6.67 29.75
C GLY A 376 -8.79 8.20 29.85
N VAL A 377 -9.88 8.89 29.51
CA VAL A 377 -9.98 10.35 29.63
C VAL A 377 -11.14 10.71 30.54
N PHE A 378 -10.83 11.39 31.64
CA PHE A 378 -11.83 12.08 32.42
C PHE A 378 -12.15 13.43 31.78
N SER A 379 -13.35 13.58 31.24
CA SER A 379 -13.83 14.84 30.66
C SER A 379 -14.64 15.65 31.66
N LYS A 380 -14.90 16.94 31.36
CA LYS A 380 -15.72 17.82 32.21
C LYS A 380 -15.23 17.89 33.66
N VAL A 381 -13.92 17.93 33.85
CA VAL A 381 -13.32 18.00 35.19
C VAL A 381 -13.76 19.25 35.97
N ASP A 382 -14.18 20.31 35.27
CA ASP A 382 -14.81 21.51 35.83
C ASP A 382 -16.11 21.25 36.61
N GLN A 383 -16.75 20.09 36.40
CA GLN A 383 -17.99 19.66 37.05
C GLN A 383 -17.76 18.54 38.07
N CYS A 384 -16.49 18.22 38.37
CA CYS A 384 -16.16 17.20 39.34
C CYS A 384 -16.55 17.64 40.76
N ALA A 385 -17.25 16.77 41.47
CA ALA A 385 -17.69 17.04 42.84
C ALA A 385 -16.51 16.95 43.83
N ASP A 386 -15.55 16.06 43.56
CA ASP A 386 -14.41 15.80 44.43
C ASP A 386 -13.13 15.57 43.62
N SER A 387 -12.22 16.54 43.68
CA SER A 387 -10.92 16.51 43.01
C SER A 387 -9.96 15.49 43.62
N GLN A 388 -10.16 15.09 44.89
CA GLN A 388 -9.37 14.06 45.55
C GLN A 388 -9.69 12.69 44.99
N VAL A 389 -10.98 12.39 44.79
CA VAL A 389 -11.44 11.16 44.12
C VAL A 389 -10.92 11.11 42.69
N LEU A 390 -11.04 12.21 41.93
CA LEU A 390 -10.46 12.28 40.59
C LEU A 390 -8.95 12.01 40.59
N ARG A 391 -8.21 12.60 41.54
CA ARG A 391 -6.77 12.39 41.68
C ARG A 391 -6.43 10.93 41.99
N ALA A 392 -7.16 10.33 42.93
CA ALA A 392 -7.03 8.92 43.29
C ALA A 392 -7.26 8.01 42.07
N LEU A 393 -8.33 8.30 41.32
CA LEU A 393 -8.69 7.60 40.10
C LEU A 393 -7.69 7.80 38.97
N VAL A 394 -7.00 8.94 38.84
CA VAL A 394 -6.02 9.15 37.74
C VAL A 394 -4.64 8.61 38.09
N LEU A 395 -4.14 8.92 39.29
CA LEU A 395 -2.78 8.58 39.74
C LEU A 395 -2.65 7.17 40.34
N ASN A 396 -3.77 6.46 40.53
CA ASN A 396 -3.79 5.16 41.22
C ASN A 396 -3.27 5.25 42.66
N GLU A 397 -3.79 6.21 43.42
CA GLU A 397 -3.41 6.46 44.82
C GLU A 397 -4.66 6.44 45.70
N SER A 398 -4.55 6.01 46.97
CA SER A 398 -5.69 6.07 47.90
C SER A 398 -6.09 7.51 48.26
N THR A 399 -7.35 7.70 48.62
CA THR A 399 -7.86 8.97 49.20
C THR A 399 -7.39 9.13 50.65
N SER A 400 -7.65 10.30 51.26
CA SER A 400 -7.42 10.49 52.70
C SER A 400 -8.30 9.61 53.57
N ASP A 401 -9.42 9.14 53.03
CA ASP A 401 -10.39 8.28 53.70
C ASP A 401 -10.06 6.79 53.54
N GLU A 402 -8.84 6.47 53.07
CA GLU A 402 -8.32 5.14 52.78
C GLU A 402 -9.11 4.35 51.70
N ASP A 403 -9.99 5.01 50.95
CA ASP A 403 -10.64 4.39 49.79
C ASP A 403 -9.59 4.03 48.74
N SER A 404 -9.57 2.75 48.36
CA SER A 404 -8.70 2.28 47.29
C SER A 404 -9.26 2.71 45.93
N PRO A 405 -8.41 2.98 44.92
CA PRO A 405 -8.88 3.29 43.57
C PRO A 405 -9.85 2.25 43.00
N GLU A 406 -9.65 0.96 43.32
CA GLU A 406 -10.52 -0.14 42.90
C GLU A 406 -11.91 -0.04 43.54
N SER A 407 -12.00 0.34 44.81
CA SER A 407 -13.28 0.57 45.50
C SER A 407 -14.08 1.74 44.90
N LEU A 408 -13.37 2.72 44.32
CA LEU A 408 -13.94 3.84 43.56
C LEU A 408 -14.28 3.45 42.11
N GLY A 409 -14.07 2.19 41.72
CA GLY A 409 -14.40 1.67 40.40
C GLY A 409 -13.35 2.01 39.33
N ARG A 410 -12.09 2.25 39.70
CA ARG A 410 -10.99 2.39 38.74
C ARG A 410 -10.81 1.12 37.93
N ILE A 411 -10.54 1.29 36.65
CA ILE A 411 -10.13 0.21 35.74
C ILE A 411 -8.67 0.43 35.35
N SER A 412 -7.89 -0.64 35.37
CA SER A 412 -6.50 -0.63 34.90
C SER A 412 -6.49 -0.48 33.38
N LEU A 413 -5.95 0.64 32.91
CA LEU A 413 -5.77 0.96 31.49
C LEU A 413 -4.32 1.39 31.26
N LYS A 414 -3.93 1.56 30.00
CA LYS A 414 -2.58 2.04 29.64
C LYS A 414 -2.20 3.35 30.33
N SER A 415 -3.13 4.30 30.41
CA SER A 415 -2.99 5.53 31.22
C SER A 415 -4.33 6.23 31.40
N TRP A 416 -4.38 7.18 32.34
CA TRP A 416 -5.52 8.05 32.58
C TRP A 416 -5.11 9.51 32.49
N VAL A 417 -5.96 10.35 31.87
CA VAL A 417 -5.72 11.79 31.72
C VAL A 417 -7.00 12.57 32.09
N ALA A 418 -6.84 13.68 32.80
CA ALA A 418 -7.95 14.57 33.18
C ALA A 418 -7.99 15.80 32.27
N CYS A 419 -9.14 16.08 31.64
CA CYS A 419 -9.30 17.18 30.67
C CYS A 419 -10.50 18.08 31.04
N MET A 420 -10.30 19.40 30.94
CA MET A 420 -11.32 20.42 31.17
C MET A 420 -11.89 20.85 29.81
N LEU A 421 -13.19 20.57 29.58
CA LEU A 421 -13.84 20.80 28.28
C LEU A 421 -14.81 21.99 28.29
N LYS A 422 -14.79 22.83 29.33
CA LYS A 422 -15.68 23.98 29.43
C LYS A 422 -15.42 24.92 28.25
N PRO A 423 -16.44 25.21 27.42
CA PRO A 423 -16.28 26.15 26.34
C PRO A 423 -16.08 27.57 26.91
N PRO A 424 -15.36 28.46 26.20
CA PRO A 424 -15.26 29.86 26.60
C PRO A 424 -16.66 30.52 26.62
N GLN A 425 -16.88 31.45 27.57
CA GLN A 425 -18.21 32.04 27.84
C GLN A 425 -18.64 33.11 26.82
N GLU A 426 -17.71 33.54 25.96
CA GLU A 426 -17.88 34.63 25.01
C GLU A 426 -18.63 34.19 23.75
N LYS A 427 -19.78 34.84 23.48
CA LYS A 427 -20.70 34.47 22.38
C LYS A 427 -20.13 34.72 20.98
N HIS A 428 -19.11 35.56 20.83
CA HIS A 428 -18.49 35.91 19.54
C HIS A 428 -17.42 34.88 19.11
N LEU A 429 -16.85 34.11 20.04
CA LEU A 429 -15.88 33.03 19.78
C LEU A 429 -16.51 31.79 19.12
N VAL A 430 -17.81 31.84 18.77
CA VAL A 430 -18.52 30.76 18.08
C VAL A 430 -18.21 30.75 16.58
N VAL A 431 -17.68 31.85 16.03
CA VAL A 431 -17.46 32.03 14.59
C VAL A 431 -16.08 31.52 14.13
N HIS A 432 -15.02 31.66 14.94
CA HIS A 432 -13.66 31.20 14.60
C HIS A 432 -13.19 30.06 15.51
N ASN A 433 -13.09 28.86 14.95
CA ASN A 433 -12.76 27.67 15.73
C ASN A 433 -11.36 27.71 16.34
N PHE A 434 -10.38 28.25 15.62
CA PHE A 434 -9.00 28.32 16.10
C PHE A 434 -8.88 29.21 17.35
N GLU A 435 -9.48 30.41 17.31
CA GLU A 435 -9.49 31.34 18.45
C GLU A 435 -10.17 30.71 19.68
N ARG A 436 -11.31 30.04 19.46
CA ARG A 436 -12.00 29.28 20.50
C ARG A 436 -11.10 28.20 21.13
N LEU A 437 -10.43 27.40 20.31
CA LEU A 437 -9.55 26.31 20.77
C LEU A 437 -8.35 26.85 21.55
N PHE A 438 -7.75 27.95 21.07
CA PHE A 438 -6.65 28.61 21.73
C PHE A 438 -7.05 29.15 23.12
N VAL A 439 -8.16 29.90 23.18
CA VAL A 439 -8.68 30.44 24.46
C VAL A 439 -9.07 29.29 25.41
N GLN A 440 -9.69 28.24 24.89
CA GLN A 440 -10.09 27.09 25.69
C GLN A 440 -8.89 26.37 26.31
N HIS A 441 -7.79 26.23 25.58
CA HIS A 441 -6.55 25.67 26.09
C HIS A 441 -5.94 26.52 27.21
N GLY A 442 -5.90 27.85 27.05
CA GLY A 442 -5.44 28.76 28.09
C GLY A 442 -6.27 28.65 29.37
N ASN A 443 -7.60 28.61 29.22
CA ASN A 443 -8.53 28.44 30.34
C ASN A 443 -8.35 27.09 31.06
N GLU A 444 -8.04 26.02 30.32
CA GLU A 444 -7.74 24.70 30.90
C GLU A 444 -6.47 24.73 31.75
N LEU A 445 -5.40 25.32 31.22
CA LEU A 445 -4.16 25.43 31.97
C LEU A 445 -4.34 26.28 33.24
N GLU A 446 -5.03 27.41 33.14
CA GLU A 446 -5.36 28.25 34.29
C GLU A 446 -6.22 27.50 35.31
N PHE A 447 -7.21 26.71 34.86
CA PHE A 447 -8.06 25.91 35.75
C PHE A 447 -7.24 24.92 36.59
N PHE A 448 -6.31 24.17 35.98
CA PHE A 448 -5.46 23.24 36.73
C PHE A 448 -4.42 23.95 37.60
N GLN A 449 -3.83 25.05 37.12
CA GLN A 449 -2.82 25.82 37.87
C GLN A 449 -3.40 26.58 39.07
N GLN A 450 -4.62 27.09 38.96
CA GLN A 450 -5.31 27.82 40.03
C GLN A 450 -6.18 26.92 40.90
N GLY A 451 -6.33 25.64 40.54
CA GLY A 451 -7.08 24.65 41.28
C GLY A 451 -6.51 24.34 42.67
N ASP A 452 -7.20 23.44 43.37
CA ASP A 452 -6.73 22.89 44.64
C ASP A 452 -5.43 22.06 44.49
N GLU A 453 -4.89 21.59 45.61
CA GLU A 453 -3.65 20.80 45.63
C GLU A 453 -3.76 19.53 44.79
N HIS A 454 -4.94 18.92 44.71
CA HIS A 454 -5.17 17.69 43.95
C HIS A 454 -5.10 17.94 42.44
N LEU A 455 -5.75 18.99 41.93
CA LEU A 455 -5.69 19.38 40.53
C LEU A 455 -4.29 19.83 40.11
N LYS A 456 -3.59 20.59 40.97
CA LYS A 456 -2.18 20.99 40.73
C LYS A 456 -1.26 19.78 40.63
N ARG A 457 -1.43 18.80 41.53
CA ARG A 457 -0.65 17.56 41.51
C ARG A 457 -0.87 16.76 40.23
N LEU A 458 -2.08 16.76 39.65
CA LEU A 458 -2.32 16.13 38.35
C LEU A 458 -1.55 16.84 37.22
N LEU A 459 -1.46 18.16 37.27
CA LEU A 459 -0.66 18.94 36.31
C LEU A 459 0.84 18.69 36.49
N GLU A 460 1.35 18.66 37.73
CA GLU A 460 2.75 18.36 38.04
C GLU A 460 3.21 16.96 37.63
N LYS A 461 2.26 16.01 37.60
CA LYS A 461 2.49 14.62 37.19
C LYS A 461 2.33 14.40 35.68
N ASP A 462 2.11 15.46 34.90
CA ASP A 462 1.83 15.41 33.47
C ASP A 462 0.69 14.44 33.14
N VAL A 463 -0.42 14.50 33.88
CA VAL A 463 -1.66 13.70 33.65
C VAL A 463 -2.91 14.56 33.56
N ALA A 464 -2.75 15.88 33.39
CA ALA A 464 -3.85 16.83 33.24
C ALA A 464 -3.66 17.72 32.00
N GLY A 465 -4.78 17.97 31.33
CA GLY A 465 -4.89 18.84 30.18
C GLY A 465 -4.75 18.14 28.84
N MET A 466 -5.22 18.81 27.80
CA MET A 466 -5.25 18.31 26.43
C MET A 466 -3.86 18.21 25.79
N GLY A 467 -2.92 19.07 26.21
CA GLY A 467 -1.50 18.95 25.83
C GLY A 467 -0.88 17.65 26.32
N CYS A 468 -1.18 17.26 27.56
CA CYS A 468 -0.76 15.97 28.14
C CYS A 468 -1.41 14.79 27.41
N LEU A 469 -2.71 14.88 27.09
CA LEU A 469 -3.40 13.84 26.33
C LEU A 469 -2.74 13.61 24.96
N ALA A 470 -2.38 14.68 24.26
CA ALA A 470 -1.64 14.58 22.99
C ALA A 470 -0.29 13.86 23.18
N GLN A 471 0.48 14.19 24.22
CA GLN A 471 1.74 13.50 24.52
C GLN A 471 1.57 12.01 24.84
N HIS A 472 0.50 11.63 25.54
CA HIS A 472 0.21 10.22 25.86
C HIS A 472 -0.14 9.43 24.60
N LEU A 473 -0.96 10.02 23.72
CA LEU A 473 -1.30 9.43 22.42
C LEU A 473 -0.06 9.31 21.54
N GLU A 474 0.78 10.34 21.49
CA GLU A 474 2.05 10.33 20.76
C GLU A 474 2.96 9.20 21.25
N LYS A 475 3.24 9.10 22.55
CA LYS A 475 4.06 8.03 23.13
C LYS A 475 3.52 6.65 22.77
N ALA A 476 2.20 6.48 22.85
CA ALA A 476 1.56 5.22 22.52
C ALA A 476 1.62 4.89 21.01
N TYR A 477 1.49 5.90 20.14
CA TYR A 477 1.64 5.76 18.69
C TYR A 477 3.09 5.44 18.29
N CYS A 478 4.07 6.15 18.85
CA CYS A 478 5.50 5.87 18.63
C CYS A 478 5.90 4.48 19.12
N SER A 479 5.39 4.06 20.27
CA SER A 479 5.60 2.70 20.79
C SER A 479 5.05 1.64 19.83
N TYR A 480 3.84 1.87 19.29
CA TYR A 480 3.27 0.99 18.26
C TYR A 480 4.14 0.94 16.99
N LEU A 481 4.59 2.10 16.50
CA LEU A 481 5.43 2.17 15.30
C LEU A 481 6.72 1.36 15.47
N GLN A 482 7.36 1.47 16.63
CA GLN A 482 8.64 0.82 16.91
C GLN A 482 8.50 -0.68 17.19
N ASN A 483 7.51 -1.07 17.99
CA ASN A 483 7.42 -2.43 18.53
C ASN A 483 6.57 -3.38 17.65
N THR A 484 5.57 -2.84 16.96
CA THR A 484 4.61 -3.65 16.20
C THR A 484 4.74 -3.36 14.71
N TRP A 485 4.65 -2.10 14.32
CA TRP A 485 4.60 -1.75 12.91
C TRP A 485 5.89 -2.05 12.16
N LYS A 486 7.02 -1.60 12.72
CA LYS A 486 8.36 -1.74 12.12
C LYS A 486 8.61 -3.16 11.61
N THR A 487 8.42 -4.13 12.49
CA THR A 487 8.62 -5.56 12.22
C THR A 487 7.64 -6.06 11.17
N ALA A 488 6.33 -5.82 11.35
CA ALA A 488 5.29 -6.32 10.45
C ALA A 488 5.43 -5.75 9.02
N ALA A 489 5.68 -4.45 8.89
CA ALA A 489 5.87 -3.79 7.60
C ALA A 489 7.14 -4.29 6.90
N MET A 490 8.27 -4.37 7.61
CA MET A 490 9.52 -4.84 7.04
C MET A 490 9.42 -6.30 6.58
N THR A 491 8.83 -7.19 7.40
CA THR A 491 8.61 -8.60 7.00
C THR A 491 7.76 -8.69 5.73
N LYS A 492 6.66 -7.92 5.63
CA LYS A 492 5.82 -7.89 4.42
C LYS A 492 6.61 -7.41 3.18
N VAL A 493 7.37 -6.32 3.31
CA VAL A 493 8.20 -5.81 2.20
C VAL A 493 9.25 -6.84 1.78
N LEU A 494 9.96 -7.45 2.73
CA LEU A 494 10.99 -8.45 2.42
C LEU A 494 10.42 -9.70 1.76
N ASN A 495 9.28 -10.22 2.25
CA ASN A 495 8.61 -11.37 1.65
C ASN A 495 8.19 -11.09 0.20
N LYS A 496 7.62 -9.91 -0.06
CA LYS A 496 7.26 -9.47 -1.40
C LYS A 496 8.47 -9.25 -2.30
N LEU A 497 9.54 -8.68 -1.74
CA LEU A 497 10.79 -8.51 -2.46
C LEU A 497 11.34 -9.88 -2.89
N ASP A 498 11.40 -10.85 -1.97
CA ASP A 498 11.84 -12.22 -2.28
C ASP A 498 10.94 -12.89 -3.33
N GLU A 499 9.63 -12.68 -3.29
CA GLU A 499 8.67 -13.18 -4.29
C GLU A 499 8.90 -12.57 -5.67
N LYS A 500 9.03 -11.24 -5.74
CA LYS A 500 9.27 -10.52 -7.00
C LYS A 500 10.66 -10.76 -7.55
N GLU A 501 11.67 -10.90 -6.71
CA GLU A 501 13.01 -11.31 -7.11
C GLU A 501 13.00 -12.71 -7.70
N PHE A 502 12.21 -13.61 -7.11
CA PHE A 502 12.01 -14.95 -7.64
C PHE A 502 11.27 -14.94 -8.99
N GLU A 503 10.19 -14.17 -9.14
CA GLU A 503 9.49 -13.97 -10.43
C GLU A 503 10.43 -13.39 -11.50
N PHE A 504 11.21 -12.37 -11.15
CA PHE A 504 12.18 -11.76 -12.06
C PHE A 504 13.27 -12.77 -12.48
N LYS A 505 13.74 -13.60 -11.55
CA LYS A 505 14.65 -14.70 -11.87
C LYS A 505 13.97 -15.78 -12.71
N GLN A 506 12.67 -16.04 -12.54
CA GLN A 506 11.91 -17.04 -13.31
C GLN A 506 11.84 -16.69 -14.80
N LEU A 507 11.89 -15.40 -15.12
CA LEU A 507 12.02 -14.96 -16.51
C LEU A 507 13.34 -15.42 -17.14
N GLY A 508 14.36 -15.83 -16.37
CA GLY A 508 15.63 -16.27 -16.96
C GLY A 508 16.31 -15.15 -17.74
N VAL A 509 16.23 -13.91 -17.22
CA VAL A 509 16.96 -12.76 -17.77
C VAL A 509 18.45 -12.97 -17.53
N VAL A 510 19.23 -12.99 -18.61
CA VAL A 510 20.65 -13.32 -18.60
C VAL A 510 21.45 -12.16 -19.18
N GLU A 511 22.64 -11.92 -18.62
CA GLU A 511 23.61 -10.97 -19.16
C GLU A 511 23.99 -11.32 -20.62
N GLU A 512 24.12 -10.31 -21.48
CA GLU A 512 24.34 -10.48 -22.93
C GLU A 512 25.50 -11.44 -23.26
N GLN A 513 26.59 -11.38 -22.48
CA GLN A 513 27.79 -12.20 -22.64
C GLN A 513 27.55 -13.70 -22.39
N LYS A 514 26.55 -14.06 -21.57
CA LYS A 514 26.27 -15.45 -21.15
C LYS A 514 25.15 -16.09 -21.97
N LYS A 515 24.32 -15.31 -22.68
CA LYS A 515 23.13 -15.76 -23.41
C LYS A 515 23.42 -16.92 -24.36
N THR A 516 24.41 -16.76 -25.25
CA THR A 516 24.75 -17.79 -26.24
C THR A 516 25.19 -19.10 -25.59
N ARG A 517 26.04 -19.03 -24.56
CA ARG A 517 26.54 -20.21 -23.85
C ARG A 517 25.41 -20.95 -23.13
N LEU A 518 24.53 -20.23 -22.44
CA LEU A 518 23.42 -20.84 -21.69
C LEU A 518 22.35 -21.42 -22.61
N ALA A 519 21.99 -20.73 -23.71
CA ALA A 519 21.01 -21.22 -24.67
C ALA A 519 21.44 -22.56 -25.29
N LYS A 520 22.71 -22.66 -25.73
CA LYS A 520 23.27 -23.88 -26.32
C LYS A 520 23.26 -25.04 -25.32
N LYS A 521 23.73 -24.81 -24.09
CA LYS A 521 23.68 -25.81 -23.02
C LYS A 521 22.26 -26.26 -22.67
N GLU A 522 21.29 -25.36 -22.75
CA GLU A 522 19.89 -25.69 -22.47
C GLU A 522 19.30 -26.58 -23.57
N VAL A 523 19.62 -26.33 -24.85
CA VAL A 523 19.25 -27.23 -25.96
C VAL A 523 19.88 -28.63 -25.78
N GLU A 524 21.18 -28.68 -25.47
CA GLU A 524 21.88 -29.94 -25.19
C GLU A 524 21.23 -30.71 -24.04
N HIS A 525 20.82 -29.99 -23.00
CA HIS A 525 20.19 -30.58 -21.83
C HIS A 525 18.79 -31.13 -22.15
N ARG A 526 17.96 -30.36 -22.85
CA ARG A 526 16.59 -30.78 -23.22
C ARG A 526 16.57 -31.97 -24.17
N PHE A 527 17.59 -32.08 -25.03
CA PHE A 527 17.72 -33.18 -25.99
C PHE A 527 18.68 -34.29 -25.56
N LYS A 528 19.04 -34.34 -24.28
CA LYS A 528 19.91 -35.39 -23.74
C LYS A 528 19.23 -36.75 -23.75
N ASP A 529 19.97 -37.78 -24.17
CA ASP A 529 19.49 -39.16 -24.12
C ASP A 529 19.47 -39.68 -22.68
N SER A 530 18.28 -40.05 -22.20
CA SER A 530 18.12 -40.77 -20.94
C SER A 530 16.74 -41.39 -20.86
N PRO A 531 16.60 -42.62 -20.32
CA PRO A 531 15.30 -43.27 -20.13
C PRO A 531 14.33 -42.46 -19.25
N LYS A 532 14.88 -41.63 -18.36
CA LYS A 532 14.10 -40.76 -17.45
C LYS A 532 13.77 -39.41 -18.07
N LEU A 533 14.36 -39.06 -19.21
CA LEU A 533 14.18 -37.78 -19.89
C LEU A 533 13.10 -37.88 -21.00
N PRO A 534 12.45 -36.75 -21.33
CA PRO A 534 11.38 -36.72 -22.35
C PRO A 534 11.80 -37.25 -23.72
N VAL A 535 13.04 -36.99 -24.15
CA VAL A 535 13.54 -37.49 -25.44
C VAL A 535 13.66 -39.00 -25.46
N GLY A 536 14.25 -39.62 -24.44
CA GLY A 536 14.33 -41.08 -24.35
C GLY A 536 12.94 -41.74 -24.36
N GLN A 537 11.96 -41.12 -23.69
CA GLN A 537 10.56 -41.59 -23.71
C GLN A 537 9.90 -41.46 -25.08
N LEU A 538 10.24 -40.41 -25.85
CA LEU A 538 9.74 -40.21 -27.21
C LEU A 538 10.23 -41.32 -28.15
N TYR A 539 11.51 -41.72 -28.04
CA TYR A 539 12.06 -42.85 -28.79
C TYR A 539 11.47 -44.19 -28.33
N SER A 540 11.31 -44.41 -27.02
CA SER A 540 10.70 -45.65 -26.53
C SER A 540 9.25 -45.79 -27.01
N ALA A 541 8.49 -44.69 -27.01
CA ALA A 541 7.13 -44.68 -27.52
C ALA A 541 7.09 -44.99 -29.02
N PHE A 542 8.01 -44.43 -29.81
CA PHE A 542 8.12 -44.73 -31.23
C PHE A 542 8.38 -46.21 -31.49
N LEU A 543 9.32 -46.81 -30.75
CA LEU A 543 9.67 -48.23 -30.86
C LEU A 543 8.48 -49.12 -30.47
N SER A 544 7.83 -48.83 -29.34
CA SER A 544 6.79 -49.71 -28.79
C SER A 544 5.41 -49.56 -29.44
N THR A 545 5.20 -48.53 -30.27
CA THR A 545 3.91 -48.29 -30.95
C THR A 545 4.10 -48.36 -32.46
N ILE A 546 4.66 -47.31 -33.06
CA ILE A 546 4.75 -47.18 -34.51
C ILE A 546 5.58 -48.31 -35.13
N LEU A 547 6.76 -48.61 -34.59
CA LEU A 547 7.58 -49.70 -35.14
C LEU A 547 7.05 -51.09 -34.82
N ALA A 548 6.51 -51.30 -33.62
CA ALA A 548 5.88 -52.57 -33.26
C ALA A 548 4.70 -52.89 -34.19
N ASP A 549 3.81 -51.92 -34.43
CA ASP A 549 2.66 -52.07 -35.32
C ASP A 549 3.10 -52.32 -36.77
N PHE A 550 4.06 -51.53 -37.27
CA PHE A 550 4.66 -51.73 -38.60
C PHE A 550 5.28 -53.12 -38.78
N SER A 551 6.04 -53.57 -37.78
CA SER A 551 6.71 -54.87 -37.75
C SER A 551 5.68 -56.02 -37.69
N ALA A 552 4.57 -55.84 -36.98
CA ALA A 552 3.47 -56.80 -36.94
C ALA A 552 2.70 -56.87 -38.27
N GLU A 553 2.39 -55.73 -38.88
CA GLU A 553 1.66 -55.63 -40.15
C GLU A 553 2.47 -56.20 -41.32
N LEU A 554 3.78 -55.92 -41.36
CA LEU A 554 4.70 -56.55 -42.32
C LEU A 554 4.70 -58.07 -42.19
N ARG A 555 4.84 -58.59 -40.96
CA ARG A 555 4.86 -60.05 -40.73
C ARG A 555 3.53 -60.69 -41.16
N ALA A 556 2.40 -60.07 -40.83
CA ALA A 556 1.08 -60.56 -41.22
C ALA A 556 0.93 -60.63 -42.74
N ARG A 557 1.29 -59.56 -43.47
CA ARG A 557 1.18 -59.54 -44.92
C ARG A 557 2.13 -60.50 -45.62
N LEU A 558 3.35 -60.66 -45.11
CA LEU A 558 4.32 -61.61 -45.67
C LEU A 558 3.97 -63.07 -45.37
N ALA A 559 3.32 -63.35 -44.24
CA ALA A 559 2.86 -64.70 -43.91
C ALA A 559 1.78 -65.22 -44.89
N GLU A 560 0.98 -64.33 -45.51
CA GLU A 560 0.02 -64.71 -46.55
C GLU A 560 0.68 -65.19 -47.85
N LEU A 561 1.95 -64.85 -48.07
CA LEU A 561 2.75 -65.34 -49.18
C LEU A 561 3.44 -66.67 -48.86
N ASP A 562 3.58 -67.02 -47.59
CA ASP A 562 4.23 -68.26 -47.16
C ASP A 562 3.27 -69.44 -47.34
N GLY A 563 3.69 -70.46 -48.10
CA GLY A 563 2.84 -71.63 -48.42
C GLY A 563 1.78 -71.40 -49.50
N LEU A 564 1.73 -70.21 -50.13
CA LEU A 564 0.83 -69.95 -51.25
C LEU A 564 1.20 -70.83 -52.45
N SER A 565 0.24 -71.63 -52.95
CA SER A 565 0.38 -72.44 -54.17
C SER A 565 -0.59 -71.93 -55.24
N CYS A 566 -0.07 -71.47 -56.38
CA CYS A 566 -0.89 -70.89 -57.43
C CYS A 566 -0.29 -71.09 -58.84
N SER A 567 -1.10 -70.83 -59.86
CA SER A 567 -0.63 -70.85 -61.26
C SER A 567 0.28 -69.66 -61.58
N PRO A 568 1.20 -69.76 -62.57
CA PRO A 568 2.13 -68.67 -62.91
C PRO A 568 1.47 -67.32 -63.23
N GLY A 569 0.28 -67.32 -63.83
CA GLY A 569 -0.49 -66.09 -64.12
C GLY A 569 -1.12 -65.45 -62.87
N GLN A 570 -1.51 -66.26 -61.89
CA GLN A 570 -2.01 -65.77 -60.60
C GLN A 570 -0.88 -65.29 -59.69
N LEU A 571 0.30 -65.91 -59.78
CA LEU A 571 1.50 -65.54 -59.04
C LEU A 571 1.93 -64.09 -59.33
N ALA A 572 1.94 -63.69 -60.61
CA ALA A 572 2.30 -62.33 -61.00
C ALA A 572 1.34 -61.29 -60.38
N ASN A 573 0.03 -61.56 -60.38
CA ASN A 573 -0.97 -60.67 -59.78
C ASN A 573 -0.83 -60.62 -58.24
N SER A 574 -0.62 -61.77 -57.58
CA SER A 574 -0.43 -61.84 -56.13
C SER A 574 0.84 -61.13 -55.66
N LEU A 575 1.96 -61.26 -56.40
CA LEU A 575 3.20 -60.55 -56.11
C LEU A 575 3.07 -59.04 -56.35
N GLN A 576 2.36 -58.62 -57.40
CA GLN A 576 2.09 -57.21 -57.66
C GLN A 576 1.19 -56.60 -56.58
N GLN A 577 0.17 -57.32 -56.12
CA GLN A 577 -0.69 -56.89 -55.02
C GLN A 577 0.10 -56.80 -53.71
N ALA A 578 0.89 -57.83 -53.38
CA ALA A 578 1.74 -57.81 -52.19
C ALA A 578 2.75 -56.66 -52.23
N ARG A 579 3.32 -56.35 -53.39
CA ARG A 579 4.18 -55.18 -53.58
C ARG A 579 3.46 -53.89 -53.20
N GLN A 580 2.27 -53.69 -53.75
CA GLN A 580 1.50 -52.47 -53.51
C GLN A 580 1.15 -52.32 -52.03
N ASP A 581 0.77 -53.42 -51.37
CA ASP A 581 0.41 -53.40 -49.95
C ASP A 581 1.62 -53.13 -49.06
N LEU A 582 2.77 -53.76 -49.35
CA LEU A 582 4.01 -53.49 -48.64
C LEU A 582 4.48 -52.04 -48.86
N GLU A 583 4.40 -51.52 -50.09
CA GLU A 583 4.69 -50.11 -50.38
C GLU A 583 3.80 -49.16 -49.56
N ASN A 584 2.51 -49.50 -49.39
CA ASN A 584 1.59 -48.73 -48.56
C ASN A 584 1.96 -48.79 -47.06
N ILE A 585 2.28 -49.98 -46.53
CA ILE A 585 2.70 -50.17 -45.13
C ILE A 585 3.97 -49.35 -44.83
N PHE A 586 4.97 -49.42 -45.71
CA PHE A 586 6.19 -48.61 -45.59
C PHE A 586 5.91 -47.10 -45.69
N ALA A 587 5.02 -46.69 -46.61
CA ALA A 587 4.64 -45.28 -46.76
C ALA A 587 3.91 -44.73 -45.52
N GLU A 588 3.01 -45.51 -44.93
CA GLU A 588 2.28 -45.15 -43.71
C GLU A 588 3.23 -44.99 -42.51
N ALA A 589 4.08 -45.99 -42.25
CA ALA A 589 5.05 -45.94 -41.15
C ALA A 589 6.03 -44.76 -41.31
N THR A 590 6.51 -44.54 -42.54
CA THR A 590 7.40 -43.40 -42.86
C THR A 590 6.69 -42.06 -42.68
N GLY A 591 5.40 -41.97 -43.04
CA GLY A 591 4.59 -40.77 -42.85
C GLY A 591 4.39 -40.40 -41.38
N LYS A 592 4.31 -41.39 -40.49
CA LYS A 592 4.14 -41.20 -39.04
C LYS A 592 5.39 -40.63 -38.34
N VAL A 593 6.59 -40.81 -38.91
CA VAL A 593 7.86 -40.38 -38.29
C VAL A 593 7.86 -38.87 -38.02
N PHE A 594 7.56 -38.04 -39.02
CA PHE A 594 7.61 -36.59 -38.86
C PHE A 594 6.57 -36.08 -37.86
N SER A 595 5.33 -36.58 -37.96
CA SER A 595 4.22 -36.20 -37.07
C SER A 595 4.42 -36.64 -35.62
N HIS A 596 5.17 -37.73 -35.38
CA HIS A 596 5.47 -38.22 -34.04
C HIS A 596 6.54 -37.39 -33.33
N PHE A 597 7.66 -37.12 -34.02
CA PHE A 597 8.83 -36.51 -33.39
C PHE A 597 8.77 -34.98 -33.37
N VAL A 598 8.48 -34.33 -34.50
CA VAL A 598 8.70 -32.87 -34.64
C VAL A 598 7.82 -32.04 -33.70
N PRO A 599 6.49 -32.27 -33.59
CA PRO A 599 5.65 -31.50 -32.67
C PRO A 599 6.04 -31.70 -31.20
N SER A 600 6.44 -32.92 -30.84
CA SER A 600 6.88 -33.27 -29.48
C SER A 600 8.18 -32.55 -29.13
N LEU A 601 9.15 -32.53 -30.05
CA LEU A 601 10.43 -31.82 -29.89
C LEU A 601 10.23 -30.30 -29.82
N GLU A 602 9.29 -29.75 -30.59
CA GLU A 602 8.90 -28.33 -30.55
C GLU A 602 8.34 -27.95 -29.18
N LYS A 603 7.39 -28.75 -28.66
CA LYS A 603 6.86 -28.58 -27.30
C LYS A 603 7.98 -28.66 -26.25
N MET A 604 8.90 -29.61 -26.38
CA MET A 604 10.03 -29.73 -25.45
C MET A 604 10.94 -28.50 -25.49
N LEU A 605 11.22 -27.95 -26.67
CA LEU A 605 12.09 -26.78 -26.82
C LEU A 605 11.44 -25.50 -26.27
N LEU A 606 10.13 -25.35 -26.45
CA LEU A 606 9.36 -24.15 -26.05
C LEU A 606 8.79 -24.22 -24.65
N ALA A 607 8.88 -25.35 -23.95
CA ALA A 607 8.36 -25.49 -22.59
C ALA A 607 8.98 -24.45 -21.64
N GLU A 608 8.12 -23.78 -20.87
CA GLU A 608 8.54 -22.86 -19.82
C GLU A 608 9.08 -23.64 -18.62
N ILE A 609 10.24 -23.22 -18.12
CA ILE A 609 10.80 -23.70 -16.86
C ILE A 609 10.08 -22.96 -15.73
N THR A 610 8.99 -23.53 -15.22
CA THR A 610 8.26 -23.01 -14.06
C THR A 610 8.52 -23.92 -12.86
N LEU A 611 8.95 -23.36 -11.72
CA LEU A 611 9.22 -24.15 -10.52
C LEU A 611 8.00 -24.32 -9.60
N ASP A 612 6.87 -23.66 -9.87
CA ASP A 612 5.72 -23.63 -8.95
C ASP A 612 4.92 -24.95 -8.92
N GLU A 613 4.56 -25.38 -7.71
CA GLU A 613 3.81 -26.63 -7.45
C GLU A 613 2.35 -26.56 -7.91
N SER A 614 1.87 -25.35 -8.19
CA SER A 614 0.47 -25.03 -8.53
C SER A 614 0.05 -25.42 -9.95
N VAL A 615 0.97 -25.83 -10.83
CA VAL A 615 0.61 -26.25 -12.20
C VAL A 615 -0.26 -27.51 -12.12
N PRO A 616 -1.56 -27.44 -12.47
CA PRO A 616 -2.40 -28.63 -12.55
C PRO A 616 -1.76 -29.57 -13.57
N ALA A 617 -1.74 -30.87 -13.29
CA ALA A 617 -1.24 -31.92 -14.17
C ALA A 617 -2.06 -32.02 -15.48
N THR A 618 -2.05 -30.98 -16.29
CA THR A 618 -2.91 -30.80 -17.47
C THR A 618 -2.19 -31.10 -18.77
N ASP A 619 -0.91 -31.46 -18.73
CA ASP A 619 -0.26 -32.20 -19.80
C ASP A 619 0.86 -33.05 -19.21
N GLY A 620 0.66 -34.38 -19.10
CA GLY A 620 1.59 -35.30 -18.46
C GLY A 620 3.00 -35.32 -19.07
N PHE A 621 3.18 -34.68 -20.22
CA PHE A 621 4.44 -34.50 -20.92
C PHE A 621 5.21 -33.23 -20.49
N ILE A 622 4.54 -32.09 -20.34
CA ILE A 622 5.17 -30.82 -19.90
C ILE A 622 5.56 -30.90 -18.42
N ALA A 623 4.73 -31.55 -17.59
CA ALA A 623 5.06 -31.81 -16.18
C ALA A 623 6.39 -32.55 -16.01
N LYS A 624 6.76 -33.44 -16.93
CA LYS A 624 8.03 -34.20 -16.91
C LYS A 624 9.25 -33.36 -17.29
N VAL A 625 9.08 -32.41 -18.21
CA VAL A 625 10.13 -31.43 -18.56
C VAL A 625 10.43 -30.56 -17.34
N VAL A 626 9.40 -30.11 -16.64
CA VAL A 626 9.52 -29.36 -15.37
C VAL A 626 10.17 -30.20 -14.26
N ASP A 627 9.79 -31.47 -14.12
CA ASP A 627 10.34 -32.39 -13.11
C ASP A 627 11.84 -32.69 -13.34
N THR A 628 12.28 -32.66 -14.60
CA THR A 628 13.70 -32.80 -14.97
C THR A 628 14.51 -31.62 -14.42
N VAL A 629 14.00 -30.39 -14.54
CA VAL A 629 14.67 -29.19 -14.00
C VAL A 629 14.66 -29.19 -12.47
N ARG A 630 13.56 -29.62 -11.83
CA ARG A 630 13.49 -29.77 -10.37
C ARG A 630 14.48 -30.80 -9.83
N THR A 631 14.66 -31.91 -10.55
CA THR A 631 15.64 -32.95 -10.19
C THR A 631 17.07 -32.43 -10.34
N ARG A 632 17.36 -31.64 -11.38
CA ARG A 632 18.65 -30.96 -11.59
C ARG A 632 19.00 -30.01 -10.45
N MET A 633 18.01 -29.26 -9.95
CA MET A 633 18.20 -28.31 -8.86
C MET A 633 18.11 -28.96 -7.45
N ARG A 634 17.84 -30.28 -7.35
CA ARG A 634 17.59 -30.98 -6.08
C ARG A 634 16.47 -30.35 -5.24
N THR A 635 15.50 -29.71 -5.88
CA THR A 635 14.43 -28.94 -5.23
C THR A 635 13.15 -29.74 -5.01
N LYS A 636 13.08 -30.99 -5.48
CA LYS A 636 11.90 -31.84 -5.36
C LYS A 636 11.62 -32.17 -3.89
N GLY A 637 10.47 -31.75 -3.37
CA GLY A 637 10.05 -31.95 -1.98
C GLY A 637 10.81 -31.10 -0.96
N GLN A 638 11.57 -30.09 -1.41
CA GLN A 638 12.27 -29.16 -0.52
C GLN A 638 11.36 -27.98 -0.15
N PRO A 639 11.53 -27.37 1.04
CA PRO A 639 10.79 -26.17 1.41
C PRO A 639 10.99 -25.04 0.40
N ARG A 640 9.96 -24.22 0.16
CA ARG A 640 9.97 -23.10 -0.80
C ARG A 640 11.19 -22.18 -0.63
N ALA A 641 11.63 -21.92 0.61
CA ALA A 641 12.82 -21.11 0.88
C ALA A 641 14.11 -21.72 0.30
N VAL A 642 14.29 -23.03 0.38
CA VAL A 642 15.44 -23.76 -0.19
C VAL A 642 15.39 -23.69 -1.72
N VAL A 643 14.20 -23.88 -2.31
CA VAL A 643 13.99 -23.77 -3.76
C VAL A 643 14.34 -22.36 -4.27
N ARG A 644 13.87 -21.31 -3.57
CA ARG A 644 14.20 -19.91 -3.88
C ARG A 644 15.71 -19.66 -3.78
N LYS A 645 16.39 -20.18 -2.75
CA LYS A 645 17.84 -20.05 -2.58
C LYS A 645 18.64 -20.71 -3.71
N VAL A 646 18.34 -21.98 -4.02
CA VAL A 646 19.03 -22.69 -5.12
C VAL A 646 18.82 -21.98 -6.45
N MET A 647 17.64 -21.40 -6.67
CA MET A 647 17.36 -20.65 -7.89
C MET A 647 18.12 -19.32 -7.95
N ARG A 648 18.32 -18.61 -6.82
CA ARG A 648 19.18 -17.42 -6.78
C ARG A 648 20.60 -17.74 -7.27
N ASP A 649 21.10 -18.92 -6.92
CA ASP A 649 22.47 -19.36 -7.21
C ASP A 649 22.62 -20.05 -8.58
N THR A 650 21.51 -20.41 -9.25
CA THR A 650 21.55 -21.16 -10.51
C THR A 650 21.24 -20.27 -11.71
N GLU A 651 22.21 -20.14 -12.62
CA GLU A 651 22.00 -19.49 -13.92
C GLU A 651 21.18 -20.41 -14.85
N PHE A 652 20.04 -19.93 -15.35
CA PHE A 652 19.26 -20.60 -16.40
C PHE A 652 18.63 -19.58 -17.36
N ILE A 653 18.22 -20.05 -18.54
CA ILE A 653 17.68 -19.23 -19.63
C ILE A 653 16.37 -19.82 -20.13
N GLN A 654 15.40 -18.96 -20.44
CA GLN A 654 14.10 -19.38 -20.94
C GLN A 654 14.07 -19.35 -22.47
N LEU A 655 14.27 -20.51 -23.12
CA LEU A 655 14.37 -20.60 -24.59
C LEU A 655 13.13 -20.05 -25.32
N CYS A 656 11.93 -20.16 -24.75
CA CYS A 656 10.69 -19.66 -25.37
C CYS A 656 10.70 -18.14 -25.63
N GLN A 657 11.53 -17.37 -24.90
CA GLN A 657 11.66 -15.92 -25.07
C GLN A 657 12.50 -15.57 -26.30
N TYR A 658 13.31 -16.50 -26.82
CA TYR A 658 14.22 -16.28 -27.95
C TYR A 658 13.63 -16.88 -29.23
N LYS A 659 12.55 -16.25 -29.75
CA LYS A 659 11.76 -16.75 -30.89
C LYS A 659 12.62 -17.04 -32.13
N ASP A 660 13.60 -16.21 -32.45
CA ASP A 660 14.46 -16.42 -33.63
C ASP A 660 15.41 -17.61 -33.45
N PHE A 661 15.97 -17.77 -32.26
CA PHE A 661 16.85 -18.89 -31.93
C PHE A 661 16.09 -20.22 -31.98
N THR A 662 14.92 -20.30 -31.34
CA THR A 662 14.12 -21.53 -31.33
C THR A 662 13.58 -21.87 -32.71
N LYS A 663 13.19 -20.88 -33.53
CA LYS A 663 12.84 -21.09 -34.94
C LYS A 663 14.01 -21.66 -35.75
N GLN A 664 15.24 -21.16 -35.57
CA GLN A 664 16.41 -21.68 -36.27
C GLN A 664 16.72 -23.13 -35.86
N VAL A 665 16.65 -23.44 -34.56
CA VAL A 665 16.83 -24.81 -34.05
C VAL A 665 15.75 -25.74 -34.60
N MET A 666 14.48 -25.33 -34.60
CA MET A 666 13.38 -26.12 -35.14
C MET A 666 13.42 -26.27 -36.66
N LYS A 667 13.91 -25.26 -37.39
CA LYS A 667 14.17 -25.37 -38.82
C LYS A 667 15.21 -26.47 -39.11
N ALA A 668 16.34 -26.44 -38.40
CA ALA A 668 17.36 -27.48 -38.51
C ALA A 668 16.80 -28.87 -38.11
N CYS A 669 15.92 -28.93 -37.09
CA CYS A 669 15.24 -30.16 -36.69
C CYS A 669 14.36 -30.71 -37.81
N ARG A 670 13.51 -29.86 -38.43
CA ARG A 670 12.62 -30.28 -39.53
C ARG A 670 13.42 -30.77 -40.72
N GLU A 671 14.45 -30.04 -41.14
CA GLU A 671 15.35 -30.45 -42.24
C GLU A 671 16.05 -31.79 -41.95
N LEU A 672 16.44 -32.03 -40.69
CA LEU A 672 17.06 -33.29 -40.27
C LEU A 672 16.09 -34.48 -40.39
N PHE A 673 14.84 -34.31 -39.97
CA PHE A 673 13.82 -35.36 -40.08
C PHE A 673 13.31 -35.53 -41.52
N GLU A 674 13.22 -34.46 -42.32
CA GLU A 674 12.88 -34.55 -43.75
C GLU A 674 13.94 -35.38 -44.49
N LYS A 675 15.24 -35.13 -44.24
CA LYS A 675 16.32 -35.95 -44.80
C LYS A 675 16.22 -37.41 -44.39
N ALA A 676 15.95 -37.68 -43.11
CA ALA A 676 15.77 -39.05 -42.62
C ALA A 676 14.57 -39.75 -43.27
N VAL A 677 13.45 -39.03 -43.46
CA VAL A 677 12.26 -39.54 -44.15
C VAL A 677 12.55 -39.85 -45.63
N GLN A 678 13.31 -39.00 -46.33
CA GLN A 678 13.70 -39.29 -47.72
C GLN A 678 14.64 -40.51 -47.81
N GLU A 679 15.62 -40.59 -46.91
CA GLU A 679 16.53 -41.74 -46.81
C GLU A 679 15.77 -43.03 -46.49
N LEU A 680 14.76 -42.98 -45.62
CA LEU A 680 13.85 -44.11 -45.37
C LEU A 680 13.10 -44.51 -46.65
N LYS A 681 12.51 -43.58 -47.39
CA LYS A 681 11.80 -43.89 -48.64
C LYS A 681 12.70 -44.53 -49.70
N GLU A 682 13.97 -44.12 -49.77
CA GLU A 682 14.96 -44.72 -50.67
C GLU A 682 15.32 -46.14 -50.23
N LYS A 683 15.72 -46.32 -48.97
CA LYS A 683 16.08 -47.64 -48.43
C LYS A 683 14.89 -48.62 -48.43
N SER A 684 13.67 -48.14 -48.18
CA SER A 684 12.44 -48.96 -48.29
C SER A 684 12.24 -49.47 -49.71
N ARG A 685 12.45 -48.62 -50.73
CA ARG A 685 12.35 -49.04 -52.14
C ARG A 685 13.40 -50.07 -52.50
N GLU A 686 14.64 -49.90 -52.04
CA GLU A 686 15.72 -50.87 -52.25
C GLU A 686 15.45 -52.20 -51.55
N LEU A 687 14.95 -52.16 -50.31
CA LEU A 687 14.62 -53.34 -49.53
C LEU A 687 13.45 -54.13 -50.15
N LEU A 688 12.40 -53.43 -50.61
CA LEU A 688 11.28 -54.04 -51.32
C LEU A 688 11.69 -54.61 -52.68
N ALA A 689 12.57 -53.92 -53.42
CA ALA A 689 13.12 -54.43 -54.67
C ALA A 689 13.99 -55.68 -54.44
N SER A 690 14.68 -55.76 -53.30
CA SER A 690 15.44 -56.95 -52.89
C SER A 690 14.54 -58.15 -52.58
N LEU A 691 13.35 -57.93 -52.00
CA LEU A 691 12.38 -58.97 -51.68
C LEU A 691 11.74 -59.60 -52.93
N LEU A 692 11.33 -58.78 -53.89
CA LEU A 692 10.52 -59.16 -55.06
C LEU A 692 11.36 -59.22 -56.34
N LYS A 693 12.41 -60.06 -56.34
CA LYS A 693 13.20 -60.31 -57.56
C LYS A 693 12.41 -61.15 -58.57
N VAL A 694 12.60 -60.84 -59.85
CA VAL A 694 11.90 -61.49 -60.99
C VAL A 694 12.18 -63.00 -61.07
N ASP A 695 13.29 -63.46 -60.51
CA ASP A 695 13.74 -64.85 -60.53
C ASP A 695 13.31 -65.66 -59.29
N LEU A 696 12.56 -65.07 -58.34
CA LEU A 696 12.20 -65.70 -57.06
C LEU A 696 13.43 -66.23 -56.28
N GLY A 697 14.60 -65.62 -56.51
CA GLY A 697 15.87 -65.97 -55.87
C GLY A 697 16.23 -65.03 -54.72
N SER A 698 15.23 -64.43 -54.07
CA SER A 698 15.49 -63.50 -52.98
C SER A 698 15.87 -64.24 -51.69
N PRO A 699 16.70 -63.63 -50.82
CA PRO A 699 17.04 -64.24 -49.54
C PRO A 699 15.82 -64.45 -48.64
N TYR A 700 14.75 -63.68 -48.86
CA TYR A 700 13.54 -63.68 -48.04
C TYR A 700 12.34 -64.35 -48.71
N LEU A 701 12.34 -64.54 -50.04
CA LEU A 701 11.21 -65.08 -50.80
C LEU A 701 11.72 -66.03 -51.88
N ARG A 702 11.31 -67.30 -51.79
CA ARG A 702 11.71 -68.36 -52.72
C ARG A 702 10.49 -69.04 -53.33
N GLY A 703 10.55 -69.35 -54.62
CA GLY A 703 9.53 -70.13 -55.33
C GLY A 703 10.06 -71.49 -55.76
N ALA A 704 9.28 -72.55 -55.53
CA ALA A 704 9.55 -73.90 -56.04
C ALA A 704 8.41 -74.33 -56.98
N VAL A 705 8.76 -74.85 -58.17
CA VAL A 705 7.79 -75.37 -59.14
C VAL A 705 7.52 -76.84 -58.84
N ASP A 706 6.24 -77.18 -58.63
CA ASP A 706 5.83 -78.58 -58.45
C ASP A 706 5.81 -79.31 -59.81
N LYS A 707 6.53 -80.42 -59.90
CA LYS A 707 6.74 -81.19 -61.13
C LYS A 707 5.50 -82.00 -61.55
N GLY A 708 4.48 -82.12 -60.70
CA GLY A 708 3.25 -82.87 -60.98
C GLY A 708 2.08 -82.04 -61.54
N GLU A 709 1.90 -80.80 -61.07
CA GLU A 709 0.69 -79.99 -61.34
C GLU A 709 0.97 -78.62 -61.99
N GLY A 710 2.23 -78.23 -62.19
CA GLY A 710 2.59 -76.93 -62.80
C GLY A 710 2.31 -75.71 -61.92
N LEU A 711 2.09 -75.93 -60.62
CA LEU A 711 1.88 -74.90 -59.60
C LEU A 711 3.22 -74.42 -59.01
N VAL A 712 3.27 -73.16 -58.58
CA VAL A 712 4.42 -72.58 -57.87
C VAL A 712 4.05 -72.44 -56.40
N THR A 713 4.83 -73.07 -55.52
CA THR A 713 4.71 -72.94 -54.07
C THR A 713 5.76 -71.95 -53.57
N MET A 714 5.33 -70.99 -52.76
CA MET A 714 6.18 -69.95 -52.20
C MET A 714 6.60 -70.26 -50.76
N SER A 715 7.82 -69.85 -50.39
CA SER A 715 8.32 -69.82 -49.01
C SER A 715 8.89 -68.44 -48.69
N CYS A 716 8.46 -67.84 -47.58
CA CYS A 716 8.78 -66.47 -47.19
C CYS A 716 9.34 -66.39 -45.75
N ASP A 717 10.54 -65.81 -45.57
CA ASP A 717 11.09 -65.45 -44.26
C ASP A 717 10.56 -64.08 -43.81
N ALA A 718 9.32 -64.07 -43.33
CA ALA A 718 8.63 -62.87 -42.86
C ALA A 718 9.32 -62.21 -41.65
N SER A 719 9.89 -63.00 -40.74
CA SER A 719 10.54 -62.47 -39.53
C SER A 719 11.87 -61.80 -39.88
N GLY A 720 12.74 -62.46 -40.65
CA GLY A 720 14.02 -61.90 -41.05
C GLY A 720 13.87 -60.61 -41.85
N PHE A 721 12.85 -60.50 -42.70
CA PHE A 721 12.57 -59.26 -43.43
C PHE A 721 12.07 -58.14 -42.51
N ALA A 722 11.13 -58.43 -41.60
CA ALA A 722 10.60 -57.45 -40.66
C ALA A 722 11.69 -56.91 -39.72
N ASP A 723 12.60 -57.77 -39.24
CA ASP A 723 13.69 -57.37 -38.34
C ASP A 723 14.72 -56.46 -39.04
N VAL A 724 14.99 -56.71 -40.32
CA VAL A 724 15.84 -55.85 -41.16
C VAL A 724 15.18 -54.51 -41.41
N ALA A 725 13.87 -54.49 -41.71
CA ALA A 725 13.10 -53.27 -41.88
C ALA A 725 13.06 -52.43 -40.60
N GLU A 726 12.82 -53.06 -39.44
CA GLU A 726 12.81 -52.39 -38.14
C GLU A 726 14.18 -51.78 -37.80
N THR A 727 15.26 -52.54 -38.03
CA THR A 727 16.64 -52.07 -37.84
C THR A 727 16.95 -50.88 -38.76
N MET A 728 16.49 -50.93 -40.01
CA MET A 728 16.63 -49.82 -40.97
C MET A 728 15.95 -48.55 -40.46
N PHE A 729 14.74 -48.65 -39.90
CA PHE A 729 14.07 -47.50 -39.28
C PHE A 729 14.84 -46.97 -38.07
N ALA A 730 15.22 -47.85 -37.14
CA ALA A 730 15.93 -47.47 -35.92
C ALA A 730 17.28 -46.78 -36.20
N MET A 731 18.01 -47.19 -37.24
CA MET A 731 19.31 -46.60 -37.61
C MET A 731 19.20 -45.30 -38.41
N THR A 732 18.12 -45.11 -39.18
CA THR A 732 17.98 -43.94 -40.05
C THR A 732 17.39 -42.74 -39.31
N ILE A 733 16.59 -42.96 -38.28
CA ILE A 733 16.04 -41.88 -37.46
C ILE A 733 17.19 -41.18 -36.71
N PRO A 734 17.24 -39.83 -36.72
CA PRO A 734 18.29 -39.10 -36.03
C PRO A 734 18.31 -39.45 -34.55
N GLY A 735 19.46 -39.77 -33.97
CA GLY A 735 19.61 -40.01 -32.53
C GLY A 735 19.77 -38.72 -31.72
N ALA A 736 19.69 -38.84 -30.39
CA ALA A 736 19.77 -37.72 -29.45
C ALA A 736 21.04 -36.86 -29.61
N SER A 737 22.19 -37.44 -29.95
CA SER A 737 23.42 -36.67 -30.19
C SER A 737 23.29 -35.69 -31.37
N LYS A 738 22.57 -36.07 -32.44
CA LYS A 738 22.28 -35.17 -33.56
C LYS A 738 21.29 -34.07 -33.15
N LEU A 739 20.31 -34.40 -32.30
CA LEU A 739 19.37 -33.41 -31.76
C LEU A 739 20.06 -32.37 -30.87
N GLN A 740 20.98 -32.79 -30.01
CA GLN A 740 21.77 -31.88 -29.17
C GLN A 740 22.63 -30.91 -29.98
N ALA A 741 23.07 -31.29 -31.18
CA ALA A 741 23.88 -30.46 -32.07
C ALA A 741 23.07 -29.43 -32.89
N LEU A 742 21.73 -29.43 -32.81
CA LEU A 742 20.87 -28.54 -33.60
C LEU A 742 21.13 -27.04 -33.36
N HIS A 743 21.77 -26.68 -32.24
CA HIS A 743 22.12 -25.29 -31.91
C HIS A 743 23.37 -24.76 -32.62
N GLN A 744 24.20 -25.61 -33.24
CA GLN A 744 25.55 -25.23 -33.67
C GLN A 744 25.59 -24.12 -34.74
N GLY A 745 24.51 -23.95 -35.52
CA GLY A 745 24.34 -22.87 -36.51
C GLY A 745 23.36 -21.78 -36.09
N ALA A 746 22.79 -21.84 -34.89
CA ALA A 746 21.75 -20.91 -34.45
C ALA A 746 22.31 -19.71 -33.69
N THR A 747 21.84 -18.51 -34.02
CA THR A 747 22.22 -17.27 -33.35
C THR A 747 21.21 -16.90 -32.27
N VAL A 748 21.69 -16.64 -31.05
CA VAL A 748 20.83 -16.11 -29.97
C VAL A 748 20.66 -14.62 -30.21
N GLY A 749 19.51 -14.23 -30.74
CA GLY A 749 19.11 -12.83 -30.90
C GLY A 749 18.57 -12.23 -29.59
N ALA A 750 17.82 -11.14 -29.72
CA ALA A 750 17.21 -10.50 -28.58
C ALA A 750 15.95 -11.25 -28.10
N GLU A 751 15.62 -11.10 -26.82
CA GLU A 751 14.38 -11.61 -26.21
C GLU A 751 13.15 -11.00 -26.90
N CYS A 752 12.01 -11.67 -26.89
CA CYS A 752 10.77 -11.09 -27.41
C CYS A 752 10.35 -9.84 -26.62
N ASP A 753 9.65 -8.92 -27.28
CA ASP A 753 9.26 -7.65 -26.67
C ASP A 753 8.35 -7.85 -25.45
N GLU A 754 7.52 -8.89 -25.45
CA GLU A 754 6.68 -9.31 -24.32
C GLU A 754 7.53 -9.64 -23.06
N ALA A 755 8.61 -10.41 -23.23
CA ALA A 755 9.50 -10.77 -22.13
C ALA A 755 10.29 -9.56 -21.62
N ARG A 756 10.76 -8.69 -22.53
CA ARG A 756 11.46 -7.44 -22.16
C ARG A 756 10.54 -6.48 -21.41
N ALA A 757 9.28 -6.35 -21.83
CA ALA A 757 8.30 -5.52 -21.16
C ALA A 757 8.01 -6.04 -19.73
N LYS A 758 7.81 -7.35 -19.57
CA LYS A 758 7.64 -7.99 -18.25
C LYS A 758 8.87 -7.81 -17.37
N ALA A 759 10.08 -7.99 -17.91
CA ALA A 759 11.32 -7.80 -17.17
C ALA A 759 11.51 -6.35 -16.72
N ARG A 760 11.16 -5.36 -17.56
CA ARG A 760 11.20 -3.94 -17.20
C ARG A 760 10.20 -3.62 -16.10
N ALA A 761 8.94 -4.06 -16.24
CA ALA A 761 7.91 -3.85 -15.24
C ALA A 761 8.30 -4.43 -13.87
N LEU A 762 8.75 -5.69 -13.83
CA LEU A 762 9.22 -6.32 -12.60
C LEU A 762 10.45 -5.62 -12.00
N LYS A 763 11.37 -5.13 -12.84
CA LYS A 763 12.54 -4.38 -12.36
C LYS A 763 12.13 -3.04 -11.74
N ASP A 764 11.14 -2.37 -12.31
CA ASP A 764 10.60 -1.13 -11.77
C ASP A 764 9.85 -1.40 -10.46
N GLU A 765 9.02 -2.45 -10.38
CA GLU A 765 8.39 -2.91 -9.13
C GLU A 765 9.43 -3.21 -8.03
N LEU A 766 10.48 -3.98 -8.37
CA LEU A 766 11.56 -4.29 -7.44
C LEU A 766 12.29 -3.04 -6.95
N LYS A 767 12.50 -2.05 -7.83
CA LYS A 767 13.10 -0.77 -7.45
C LYS A 767 12.22 -0.01 -6.47
N GLN A 768 10.91 0.03 -6.71
CA GLN A 768 9.94 0.63 -5.81
C GLN A 768 9.92 -0.07 -4.44
N MET A 769 9.91 -1.41 -4.41
CA MET A 769 10.00 -2.17 -3.16
C MET A 769 11.33 -1.96 -2.41
N CYS A 770 12.45 -1.85 -3.13
CA CYS A 770 13.74 -1.50 -2.52
C CYS A 770 13.69 -0.10 -1.89
N LEU A 771 13.10 0.88 -2.59
CA LEU A 771 12.91 2.21 -2.04
C LEU A 771 12.09 2.14 -0.76
N ALA A 772 10.94 1.43 -0.77
CA ALA A 772 10.08 1.22 0.38
C ALA A 772 10.83 0.64 1.59
N ARG A 773 11.59 -0.45 1.37
CA ARG A 773 12.45 -1.08 2.38
C ARG A 773 13.43 -0.07 2.97
N ASP A 774 14.15 0.67 2.13
CA ASP A 774 15.20 1.57 2.58
C ASP A 774 14.63 2.78 3.34
N GLY A 775 13.42 3.24 2.98
CA GLY A 775 12.71 4.27 3.75
C GLY A 775 12.28 3.80 5.13
N ILE A 776 11.69 2.60 5.24
CA ILE A 776 11.34 2.02 6.56
C ILE A 776 12.60 1.85 7.39
N LYS A 777 13.69 1.35 6.79
CA LYS A 777 14.99 1.20 7.45
C LYS A 777 15.47 2.54 8.02
N ARG A 778 15.53 3.60 7.21
CA ARG A 778 15.97 4.93 7.65
C ARG A 778 15.07 5.53 8.74
N ALA A 779 13.76 5.32 8.63
CA ALA A 779 12.79 5.92 9.55
C ALA A 779 12.78 5.26 10.94
N LEU A 780 12.97 3.93 11.01
CA LEU A 780 12.63 3.15 12.21
C LEU A 780 13.70 2.20 12.72
N PHE A 781 14.73 1.88 11.93
CA PHE A 781 15.78 0.96 12.36
C PHE A 781 17.08 1.71 12.65
N THR A 782 17.78 1.30 13.70
CA THR A 782 19.23 1.52 13.76
C THR A 782 19.95 0.50 12.85
N GLU A 783 21.22 0.76 12.52
CA GLU A 783 21.97 -0.16 11.65
C GLU A 783 22.16 -1.55 12.29
N GLU A 784 22.38 -1.59 13.61
CA GLU A 784 22.52 -2.82 14.39
C GLU A 784 21.19 -3.60 14.45
N GLU A 785 20.09 -2.93 14.77
CA GLU A 785 18.75 -3.55 14.83
C GLU A 785 18.34 -4.17 13.49
N PHE A 786 18.71 -3.53 12.37
CA PHE A 786 18.39 -4.04 11.05
C PHE A 786 19.16 -5.33 10.73
N GLN A 787 20.44 -5.41 11.13
CA GLN A 787 21.25 -6.61 10.92
C GLN A 787 20.72 -7.79 11.74
N ASP A 788 20.39 -7.56 13.00
CA ASP A 788 19.80 -8.57 13.89
C ASP A 788 18.45 -9.06 13.35
N PHE A 789 17.61 -8.13 12.88
CA PHE A 789 16.33 -8.46 12.26
C PHE A 789 16.50 -9.31 11.00
N GLN A 790 17.44 -8.96 10.12
CA GLN A 790 17.72 -9.76 8.92
C GLN A 790 18.21 -11.17 9.27
N GLN A 791 19.08 -11.33 10.29
CA GLN A 791 19.50 -12.65 10.76
C GLN A 791 18.33 -13.46 11.31
N SER A 792 17.43 -12.84 12.08
CA SER A 792 16.24 -13.48 12.62
C SER A 792 15.31 -13.96 11.49
N CYS A 793 15.01 -13.11 10.50
CA CYS A 793 14.19 -13.48 9.35
C CYS A 793 14.82 -14.55 8.45
N LEU A 794 16.15 -14.64 8.36
CA LEU A 794 16.83 -15.69 7.60
C LEU A 794 16.85 -17.04 8.34
N SER A 795 16.65 -17.02 9.65
CA SER A 795 16.63 -18.22 10.52
C SER A 795 15.25 -18.85 10.70
N ALA A 796 14.18 -18.06 10.51
CA ALA A 796 12.78 -18.49 10.54
C ALA A 796 12.31 -18.92 9.15
#